data_AF-A0A3N5Y8V9-F1
#
_entry.id   AF-A0A3N5Y8V9-F1
#
_cell.length_a   1.000
_cell.length_b   1.000
_cell.length_c   1.000
_cell.angle_alpha   90.00
_cell.angle_beta   90.00
_cell.angle_gamma   90.00
#
_symmetry.space_group_name_H-M   'P 1'
#
loop_
_entity.id
_entity.type
_entity.pdbx_description
1 polymer ?
#
loop_
_entity_poly.entity_id
_entity_poly.type
_entity_poly.pdbx_seq_one_letter_code
_entity_poly.pdbx_strand_id
1 'polypeptide(L)'
;MRPNPVNSSSDSHARPTARTEPATLGARVWLTPESRVDGLFGGIRLYLSRQSQSMSRYIVEQSVLTALGWVPTVLGIAARGLIYRLILRMEGLAAIENGVRIRFAGNVRLGHGAYLDQGVYLHACPNGIEIGAGSLVMHGSVLHVYNYRQMPHSGIRIGRQTLIGEYNVIRGQGGVVLGDRVYTSPMVQIIAVNHVFDDPARPFTEQGITAEGIVIEDDVWIGSGSVILDGVHIGKGSVVAAGAVVTKDVPAHSVVAGVPARVIKQIGTEKAGRQTEETVDFSKVTSASPEAATADKEDSTGEERIGSRPAGVTLSIVIPALNEEEGISDIITRVQDIRADLKQAGIENLEILVVDDGSTDGTARIASTFDSVRVIRHPSNRGYGAAIKTGFANACGDWLAFLDADSTYPPELFAKLCRTAVQEKADVVVGSRRSGADTQMPLVRRIGNVLWSTLVSYIGKKRILDPASGMRIVRRSALPRLYPLPDGLNFTPVMSTRAVHEGLNVIEVPIPYHERSGRSKLRVVQDGTRFLKTIVWTALEYNPVRILGTFGLLGLGIAGLVGVSLVALRLQGVTELGPWGAFSVFAALVLAVAGVSTFALGITFNYLTGLLHHGPVPLPRHITVFGRPIDHQFGWLGAVIFLGGVSLAVTSLALALQGWEISRLWLWLLGSALFTLVGLQLFISWVLMRVMEALNDRPVRVTDEMRLQFGEYREPSLEASRQ
;
A
#
# COMPACT_ATOMS: atom_id res chain seq x y z
N MET A 1 -76.24 -38.59 30.89
CA MET A 1 -75.70 -38.69 32.27
C MET A 1 -74.18 -38.76 32.19
N ARG A 2 -73.51 -37.77 32.77
CA ARG A 2 -72.10 -37.87 33.21
C ARG A 2 -72.01 -38.97 34.31
N PRO A 3 -70.82 -39.54 34.66
CA PRO A 3 -69.55 -38.80 34.70
C PRO A 3 -68.25 -39.58 34.38
N ASN A 4 -67.21 -38.76 34.16
CA ASN A 4 -65.77 -39.04 34.30
C ASN A 4 -65.41 -39.20 35.79
N PRO A 5 -64.28 -39.82 36.21
CA PRO A 5 -63.02 -39.07 36.37
C PRO A 5 -61.70 -39.91 36.19
N VAL A 6 -60.64 -39.41 35.55
CA VAL A 6 -59.44 -38.67 36.06
C VAL A 6 -58.15 -39.51 36.16
N ASN A 7 -57.05 -38.92 35.62
CA ASN A 7 -55.60 -39.15 35.81
C ASN A 7 -54.99 -40.51 35.41
N SER A 8 -53.83 -40.61 34.75
CA SER A 8 -52.57 -39.86 34.89
C SER A 8 -51.63 -40.15 33.71
N SER A 9 -50.61 -39.32 33.57
CA SER A 9 -49.53 -39.30 32.56
C SER A 9 -48.67 -40.58 32.44
N SER A 10 -48.35 -41.00 31.21
CA SER A 10 -46.98 -41.30 30.72
C SER A 10 -47.01 -41.79 29.26
N ASP A 11 -46.03 -41.32 28.48
CA ASP A 11 -45.46 -41.85 27.22
C ASP A 11 -46.34 -42.49 26.13
N SER A 12 -46.27 -41.93 24.92
CA SER A 12 -45.62 -42.64 23.80
C SER A 12 -45.64 -41.84 22.50
N HIS A 13 -44.48 -41.88 21.83
CA HIS A 13 -44.23 -41.76 20.40
C HIS A 13 -45.40 -41.41 19.46
N ALA A 14 -45.34 -40.22 18.87
CA ALA A 14 -45.96 -39.95 17.57
C ALA A 14 -44.95 -39.25 16.66
N ARG A 15 -44.48 -39.99 15.64
CA ARG A 15 -43.76 -39.44 14.48
C ARG A 15 -44.69 -38.45 13.76
N PRO A 16 -44.23 -37.27 13.33
CA PRO A 16 -44.92 -36.53 12.28
C PRO A 16 -44.34 -36.95 10.93
N THR A 17 -44.98 -37.91 10.28
CA THR A 17 -44.92 -38.02 8.82
C THR A 17 -45.81 -36.93 8.23
N ALA A 18 -45.21 -35.84 7.79
CA ALA A 18 -45.82 -34.91 6.85
C ALA A 18 -44.70 -34.34 5.98
N ARG A 19 -44.53 -34.92 4.79
CA ARG A 19 -43.85 -34.22 3.70
C ARG A 19 -44.69 -32.99 3.37
N THR A 20 -44.26 -31.84 3.86
CA THR A 20 -44.70 -30.55 3.35
C THR A 20 -44.24 -30.45 1.90
N GLU A 21 -45.16 -30.18 0.97
CA GLU A 21 -44.82 -29.87 -0.41
C GLU A 21 -43.78 -28.74 -0.45
N PRO A 22 -42.75 -28.81 -1.33
CA PRO A 22 -41.77 -27.75 -1.44
C PRO A 22 -42.48 -26.48 -1.91
N ALA A 23 -42.33 -25.41 -1.13
CA ALA A 23 -42.90 -24.11 -1.44
C ALA A 23 -42.28 -23.58 -2.74
N THR A 24 -42.99 -23.73 -3.86
CA THR A 24 -42.64 -23.08 -5.12
C THR A 24 -42.87 -21.58 -4.96
N LEU A 25 -41.78 -20.85 -4.72
CA LEU A 25 -41.82 -19.38 -4.70
C LEU A 25 -42.18 -18.88 -6.10
N GLY A 26 -43.42 -18.43 -6.25
CA GLY A 26 -43.99 -17.93 -7.50
C GLY A 26 -43.10 -16.90 -8.19
N ALA A 27 -42.86 -17.14 -9.47
CA ALA A 27 -42.02 -16.35 -10.37
C ALA A 27 -42.59 -14.92 -10.59
N ARG A 28 -42.37 -14.00 -9.65
CA ARG A 28 -42.49 -12.53 -9.86
C ARG A 28 -41.53 -11.73 -8.98
N VAL A 29 -40.24 -12.06 -9.00
CA VAL A 29 -39.21 -11.08 -8.61
C VAL A 29 -38.01 -11.28 -9.54
N TRP A 30 -38.16 -10.82 -10.78
CA TRP A 30 -37.00 -10.63 -11.64
C TRP A 30 -36.08 -9.61 -11.00
N LEU A 31 -34.78 -9.82 -11.21
CA LEU A 31 -33.82 -8.75 -11.43
C LEU A 31 -34.37 -7.87 -12.57
N THR A 32 -35.35 -7.00 -12.29
CA THR A 32 -35.61 -5.90 -13.19
C THR A 32 -34.33 -5.08 -13.20
N PRO A 33 -33.72 -4.80 -14.36
CA PRO A 33 -32.76 -3.72 -14.47
C PRO A 33 -33.51 -2.38 -14.38
N GLU A 34 -34.24 -2.17 -13.28
CA GLU A 34 -34.90 -0.89 -12.96
C GLU A 34 -34.06 -0.05 -12.01
N SER A 35 -32.91 -0.53 -11.54
CA SER A 35 -31.83 0.39 -11.19
C SER A 35 -31.11 0.77 -12.47
N ARG A 36 -31.71 1.63 -13.29
CA ARG A 36 -30.89 2.54 -14.09
C ARG A 36 -29.93 3.19 -13.10
N VAL A 37 -28.66 2.83 -13.18
CA VAL A 37 -27.61 3.50 -12.45
C VAL A 37 -27.41 4.83 -13.18
N ASP A 38 -28.35 5.75 -12.99
CA ASP A 38 -28.28 7.07 -13.58
C ASP A 38 -27.19 7.86 -12.84
N GLY A 39 -26.04 7.98 -13.50
CA GLY A 39 -24.88 8.73 -13.01
C GLY A 39 -24.02 8.02 -11.95
N LEU A 40 -22.87 8.64 -11.68
CA LEU A 40 -21.84 8.16 -10.73
C LEU A 40 -22.42 7.83 -9.33
N PHE A 41 -23.41 8.60 -8.88
CA PHE A 41 -24.01 8.45 -7.55
C PHE A 41 -24.90 7.20 -7.42
N GLY A 42 -25.55 6.74 -8.49
CA GLY A 42 -26.32 5.50 -8.46
C GLY A 42 -25.44 4.28 -8.21
N GLY A 43 -24.23 4.25 -8.78
CA GLY A 43 -23.30 3.14 -8.65
C GLY A 43 -22.73 3.05 -7.23
N ILE A 44 -22.41 4.21 -6.65
CA ILE A 44 -21.96 4.31 -5.26
C ILE A 44 -23.06 3.82 -4.30
N ARG A 45 -24.31 4.25 -4.51
CA ARG A 45 -25.43 3.82 -3.66
C ARG A 45 -25.67 2.31 -3.73
N LEU A 46 -25.60 1.73 -4.93
CA LEU A 46 -25.71 0.28 -5.13
C LEU A 46 -24.55 -0.46 -4.46
N TYR A 47 -23.33 0.02 -4.58
CA TYR A 47 -22.18 -0.60 -3.90
C TYR A 47 -22.38 -0.62 -2.39
N LEU A 48 -22.73 0.52 -1.80
CA LEU A 48 -22.90 0.69 -0.36
C LEU A 48 -24.03 -0.17 0.21
N SER A 49 -25.16 -0.26 -0.49
CA SER A 49 -26.28 -1.11 -0.08
C SER A 49 -25.95 -2.60 -0.08
N ARG A 50 -24.86 -3.02 -0.76
CA ARG A 50 -24.34 -4.39 -0.76
C ARG A 50 -23.22 -4.61 0.26
N GLN A 51 -22.79 -3.58 1.00
CA GLN A 51 -21.72 -3.71 2.01
C GLN A 51 -22.24 -3.74 3.44
N SER A 52 -23.23 -2.89 3.77
CA SER A 52 -23.70 -2.70 5.15
C SER A 52 -25.19 -2.36 5.20
N GLN A 53 -25.77 -2.39 6.41
CA GLN A 53 -27.21 -2.14 6.65
C GLN A 53 -27.61 -0.68 6.41
N SER A 54 -26.69 0.26 6.62
CA SER A 54 -26.92 1.69 6.42
C SER A 54 -25.59 2.41 6.13
N MET A 55 -25.67 3.64 5.64
CA MET A 55 -24.49 4.48 5.38
C MET A 55 -23.70 4.78 6.67
N SER A 56 -24.39 5.14 7.74
CA SER A 56 -23.74 5.44 9.03
C SER A 56 -23.02 4.21 9.57
N ARG A 57 -23.65 3.04 9.48
CA ARG A 57 -23.04 1.79 9.90
C ARG A 57 -21.88 1.39 9.01
N TYR A 58 -21.98 1.60 7.70
CA TYR A 58 -20.87 1.39 6.77
C TYR A 58 -19.62 2.19 7.17
N ILE A 59 -19.79 3.48 7.50
CA ILE A 59 -18.67 4.34 7.90
C ILE A 59 -17.98 3.79 9.16
N VAL A 60 -18.76 3.41 10.18
CA VAL A 60 -18.21 2.84 11.42
C VAL A 60 -17.52 1.50 11.15
N GLU A 61 -18.20 0.58 10.45
CA GLU A 61 -17.66 -0.74 10.09
C GLU A 61 -16.35 -0.60 9.32
N GLN A 62 -16.32 0.22 8.27
CA GLN A 62 -15.11 0.39 7.47
C GLN A 62 -14.00 1.13 8.21
N SER A 63 -14.32 2.08 9.10
CA SER A 63 -13.30 2.76 9.90
C SER A 63 -12.59 1.78 10.83
N VAL A 64 -13.35 0.93 11.52
CA VAL A 64 -12.82 -0.11 12.41
C VAL A 64 -12.02 -1.16 11.63
N LEU A 65 -12.59 -1.67 10.53
CA LEU A 65 -11.94 -2.69 9.69
C LEU A 65 -10.66 -2.14 9.02
N THR A 66 -10.65 -0.88 8.57
CA THR A 66 -9.48 -0.26 7.95
C THR A 66 -8.38 0.00 8.98
N ALA A 67 -8.74 0.40 10.20
CA ALA A 67 -7.77 0.67 11.26
C ALA A 67 -7.07 -0.62 11.75
N LEU A 68 -7.81 -1.72 11.94
CA LEU A 68 -7.31 -2.90 12.66
C LEU A 68 -7.27 -4.19 11.82
N GLY A 69 -7.89 -4.23 10.65
CA GLY A 69 -8.00 -5.44 9.84
C GLY A 69 -6.68 -5.95 9.27
N TRP A 70 -5.68 -5.07 9.09
CA TRP A 70 -4.38 -5.40 8.52
C TRP A 70 -3.31 -5.72 9.57
N VAL A 71 -3.53 -5.39 10.85
CA VAL A 71 -2.54 -5.57 11.91
C VAL A 71 -2.26 -7.07 12.07
N PRO A 72 -1.04 -7.55 11.83
CA PRO A 72 -0.73 -8.98 11.89
C PRO A 72 -0.55 -9.45 13.34
N THR A 73 -0.37 -10.75 13.52
CA THR A 73 0.07 -11.41 14.77
C THR A 73 -0.92 -11.30 15.94
N VAL A 74 -0.50 -11.80 17.11
CA VAL A 74 -1.24 -11.80 18.38
C VAL A 74 -1.76 -10.40 18.76
N LEU A 75 -0.99 -9.34 18.49
CA LEU A 75 -1.43 -7.96 18.75
C LEU A 75 -2.69 -7.61 17.94
N GLY A 76 -2.72 -7.98 16.66
CA GLY A 76 -3.88 -7.80 15.80
C GLY A 76 -5.08 -8.62 16.25
N ILE A 77 -4.86 -9.89 16.63
CA ILE A 77 -5.91 -10.77 17.15
C ILE A 77 -6.53 -10.18 18.43
N ALA A 78 -5.71 -9.74 19.38
CA ALA A 78 -6.17 -9.13 20.63
C ALA A 78 -6.95 -7.83 20.37
N ALA A 79 -6.42 -6.94 19.51
CA ALA A 79 -7.08 -5.69 19.15
C ALA A 79 -8.43 -5.93 18.46
N ARG A 80 -8.49 -6.87 17.50
CA ARG A 80 -9.75 -7.23 16.81
C ARG A 80 -10.74 -7.90 17.77
N GLY A 81 -10.29 -8.81 18.62
CA GLY A 81 -11.14 -9.46 19.62
C GLY A 81 -11.81 -8.49 20.60
N LEU A 82 -11.15 -7.35 20.90
CA LEU A 82 -11.70 -6.29 21.74
C LEU A 82 -12.56 -5.30 20.94
N ILE A 83 -12.03 -4.73 19.86
CA ILE A 83 -12.62 -3.58 19.17
C ILE A 83 -13.71 -4.00 18.17
N TYR A 84 -13.63 -5.19 17.55
CA TYR A 84 -14.68 -5.62 16.61
C TYR A 84 -16.03 -5.85 17.30
N ARG A 85 -16.07 -5.92 18.63
CA ARG A 85 -17.31 -5.90 19.43
C ARG A 85 -18.17 -4.66 19.21
N LEU A 86 -17.59 -3.56 18.71
CA LEU A 86 -18.34 -2.36 18.33
C LEU A 86 -19.17 -2.55 17.05
N ILE A 87 -18.83 -3.54 16.23
CA ILE A 87 -19.44 -3.76 14.90
C ILE A 87 -20.08 -5.16 14.74
N LEU A 88 -19.58 -6.17 15.46
CA LEU A 88 -20.05 -7.56 15.53
C LEU A 88 -20.82 -7.83 16.83
N ARG A 89 -21.63 -8.89 16.84
CA ARG A 89 -22.21 -9.45 18.07
C ARG A 89 -21.32 -10.57 18.57
N MET A 90 -20.72 -10.43 19.74
CA MET A 90 -19.77 -11.39 20.29
C MET A 90 -20.14 -11.80 21.71
N GLU A 91 -20.30 -13.11 21.94
CA GLU A 91 -20.54 -13.70 23.25
C GLU A 91 -19.18 -14.11 23.85
N GLY A 92 -18.48 -13.17 24.47
CA GLY A 92 -17.11 -13.38 24.97
C GLY A 92 -16.03 -12.93 23.99
N LEU A 93 -14.84 -13.52 24.10
CA LEU A 93 -13.71 -13.24 23.21
C LEU A 93 -13.73 -14.21 22.02
N ALA A 94 -13.47 -13.70 20.83
CA ALA A 94 -13.22 -14.49 19.63
C ALA A 94 -11.86 -14.09 19.07
N ALA A 95 -11.15 -15.05 18.48
CA ALA A 95 -9.89 -14.81 17.79
C ALA A 95 -10.18 -14.60 16.30
N ILE A 96 -9.73 -13.47 15.77
CA ILE A 96 -9.99 -13.07 14.38
C ILE A 96 -8.64 -12.71 13.76
N GLU A 97 -8.21 -13.47 12.77
CA GLU A 97 -6.96 -13.24 12.04
C GLU A 97 -7.04 -12.03 11.10
N ASN A 98 -5.90 -11.63 10.56
CA ASN A 98 -5.85 -10.53 9.60
C ASN A 98 -6.49 -10.94 8.26
N GLY A 99 -7.01 -9.97 7.51
CA GLY A 99 -7.60 -10.25 6.19
C GLY A 99 -8.94 -11.00 6.21
N VAL A 100 -9.57 -11.21 7.37
CA VAL A 100 -10.96 -11.67 7.44
C VAL A 100 -11.88 -10.59 6.88
N ARG A 101 -12.62 -10.92 5.82
CA ARG A 101 -13.53 -9.99 5.17
C ARG A 101 -14.95 -10.19 5.69
N ILE A 102 -15.52 -9.14 6.28
CA ILE A 102 -16.86 -9.18 6.87
C ILE A 102 -17.76 -8.15 6.18
N ARG A 103 -18.94 -8.59 5.72
CA ARG A 103 -20.01 -7.73 5.21
C ARG A 103 -21.27 -7.89 6.05
N PHE A 104 -21.96 -6.78 6.29
CA PHE A 104 -23.10 -6.72 7.23
C PHE A 104 -22.69 -7.21 8.62
N ALA A 105 -21.62 -6.63 9.17
CA ALA A 105 -21.00 -7.07 10.43
C ALA A 105 -22.02 -7.16 11.59
N GLY A 106 -23.01 -6.24 11.63
CA GLY A 106 -24.08 -6.26 12.63
C GLY A 106 -24.97 -7.53 12.66
N ASN A 107 -24.90 -8.36 11.62
CA ASN A 107 -25.62 -9.62 11.48
C ASN A 107 -24.75 -10.86 11.70
N VAL A 108 -23.49 -10.69 12.10
CA VAL A 108 -22.59 -11.80 12.45
C VAL A 108 -22.60 -11.95 13.97
N ARG A 109 -22.84 -13.18 14.42
CA ARG A 109 -22.76 -13.60 15.83
C ARG A 109 -21.61 -14.59 16.00
N LEU A 110 -20.70 -14.31 16.94
CA LEU A 110 -19.58 -15.17 17.28
C LEU A 110 -19.68 -15.61 18.75
N GLY A 111 -19.67 -16.91 18.99
CA GLY A 111 -19.62 -17.51 20.32
C GLY A 111 -18.24 -17.38 20.98
N HIS A 112 -18.19 -17.70 22.27
CA HIS A 112 -16.96 -17.68 23.06
C HIS A 112 -15.91 -18.62 22.47
N GLY A 113 -14.68 -18.14 22.27
CA GLY A 113 -13.60 -18.95 21.72
C GLY A 113 -13.77 -19.30 20.25
N ALA A 114 -14.70 -18.66 19.53
CA ALA A 114 -14.77 -18.80 18.07
C ALA A 114 -13.48 -18.27 17.42
N TYR A 115 -13.01 -18.96 16.40
CA TYR A 115 -11.80 -18.60 15.65
C TYR A 115 -12.13 -18.39 14.18
N LEU A 116 -11.72 -17.25 13.63
CA LEU A 116 -11.79 -16.93 12.21
C LEU A 116 -10.38 -16.77 11.66
N ASP A 117 -10.00 -17.68 10.78
CA ASP A 117 -8.66 -17.73 10.19
C ASP A 117 -8.47 -16.71 9.04
N GLN A 118 -7.23 -16.54 8.60
CA GLN A 118 -6.87 -15.59 7.55
C GLN A 118 -7.66 -15.86 6.26
N GLY A 119 -8.15 -14.79 5.64
CA GLY A 119 -8.83 -14.88 4.34
C GLY A 119 -10.26 -15.43 4.38
N VAL A 120 -10.81 -15.72 5.56
CA VAL A 120 -12.23 -16.06 5.72
C VAL A 120 -13.10 -14.92 5.22
N TYR A 121 -14.15 -15.27 4.46
CA TYR A 121 -15.13 -14.31 3.94
C TYR A 121 -16.53 -14.59 4.47
N LEU A 122 -17.07 -13.62 5.23
CA LEU A 122 -18.41 -13.65 5.81
C LEU A 122 -19.33 -12.65 5.12
N HIS A 123 -20.46 -13.11 4.59
CA HIS A 123 -21.49 -12.27 3.97
C HIS A 123 -22.88 -12.52 4.59
N ALA A 124 -23.22 -11.72 5.60
CA ALA A 124 -24.33 -11.94 6.53
C ALA A 124 -25.63 -11.17 6.19
N CYS A 125 -26.04 -11.18 4.92
CA CYS A 125 -27.20 -10.41 4.44
C CYS A 125 -28.43 -11.30 4.18
N PRO A 126 -29.63 -11.04 4.77
CA PRO A 126 -29.96 -10.22 5.93
C PRO A 126 -30.10 -11.03 7.23
N ASN A 127 -30.39 -12.33 7.15
CA ASN A 127 -30.68 -13.20 8.32
C ASN A 127 -29.42 -13.68 9.07
N GLY A 128 -28.24 -13.24 8.62
CA GLY A 128 -27.02 -13.32 9.40
C GLY A 128 -26.29 -14.66 9.37
N ILE A 129 -25.17 -14.68 10.10
CA ILE A 129 -24.31 -15.85 10.28
C ILE A 129 -24.08 -15.99 11.79
N GLU A 130 -24.33 -17.19 12.33
CA GLU A 130 -24.09 -17.54 13.74
C GLU A 130 -23.05 -18.66 13.81
N ILE A 131 -21.95 -18.40 14.54
CA ILE A 131 -20.87 -19.36 14.77
C ILE A 131 -20.81 -19.63 16.27
N GLY A 132 -21.06 -20.88 16.65
CA GLY A 132 -21.10 -21.34 18.03
C GLY A 132 -19.75 -21.27 18.76
N ALA A 133 -19.81 -21.49 20.08
CA ALA A 133 -18.64 -21.43 20.94
C ALA A 133 -17.60 -22.51 20.59
N GLY A 134 -16.31 -22.15 20.62
CA GLY A 134 -15.19 -23.03 20.32
C GLY A 134 -15.13 -23.52 18.87
N SER A 135 -15.92 -22.93 17.97
CA SER A 135 -15.94 -23.33 16.56
C SER A 135 -14.90 -22.57 15.75
N LEU A 136 -14.31 -23.26 14.77
CA LEU A 136 -13.19 -22.78 13.98
C LEU A 136 -13.63 -22.65 12.51
N VAL A 137 -13.36 -21.52 11.89
CA VAL A 137 -13.52 -21.32 10.44
C VAL A 137 -12.15 -21.08 9.84
N MET A 138 -11.67 -22.06 9.09
CA MET A 138 -10.29 -22.12 8.59
C MET A 138 -10.09 -21.32 7.31
N HIS A 139 -8.83 -21.18 6.93
CA HIS A 139 -8.33 -20.33 5.85
C HIS A 139 -9.17 -20.39 4.56
N GLY A 140 -9.45 -19.21 4.00
CA GLY A 140 -10.07 -19.07 2.68
C GLY A 140 -11.54 -19.50 2.57
N SER A 141 -12.17 -19.91 3.69
CA SER A 141 -13.55 -20.37 3.68
C SER A 141 -14.56 -19.23 3.52
N VAL A 142 -15.63 -19.52 2.78
CA VAL A 142 -16.66 -18.57 2.36
C VAL A 142 -18.00 -18.96 2.95
N LEU A 143 -18.53 -18.14 3.86
CA LEU A 143 -19.88 -18.26 4.40
C LEU A 143 -20.74 -17.14 3.82
N HIS A 144 -21.68 -17.51 2.96
CA HIS A 144 -22.36 -16.56 2.10
C HIS A 144 -23.88 -16.76 2.10
N VAL A 145 -24.60 -15.90 2.80
CA VAL A 145 -26.08 -15.93 2.89
C VAL A 145 -26.74 -15.20 1.72
N TYR A 146 -26.24 -14.01 1.38
CA TYR A 146 -26.72 -13.12 0.31
C TYR A 146 -28.17 -13.34 -0.17
N ASN A 147 -29.13 -12.89 0.62
CA ASN A 147 -30.54 -13.03 0.31
C ASN A 147 -31.21 -11.68 0.01
N TYR A 148 -31.26 -11.31 -1.26
CA TYR A 148 -32.06 -10.18 -1.77
C TYR A 148 -33.36 -10.61 -2.43
N ARG A 149 -33.68 -11.91 -2.36
CA ARG A 149 -34.88 -12.52 -2.93
C ARG A 149 -35.95 -12.78 -1.87
N GLN A 150 -35.75 -12.26 -0.65
CA GLN A 150 -36.64 -12.42 0.49
C GLN A 150 -36.96 -13.90 0.82
N MET A 151 -35.97 -14.79 0.65
CA MET A 151 -36.12 -16.20 1.00
C MET A 151 -36.33 -16.35 2.51
N PRO A 152 -37.37 -17.07 2.98
CA PRO A 152 -37.80 -17.06 4.37
C PRO A 152 -36.80 -17.70 5.33
N HIS A 153 -36.11 -18.75 4.90
CA HIS A 153 -35.23 -19.56 5.76
C HIS A 153 -33.74 -19.24 5.59
N SER A 154 -33.38 -18.15 4.91
CA SER A 154 -31.97 -17.82 4.68
C SER A 154 -31.20 -17.66 6.00
N GLY A 155 -29.91 -18.02 6.01
CA GLY A 155 -29.05 -17.92 7.18
C GLY A 155 -28.03 -19.06 7.22
N ILE A 156 -26.98 -18.88 8.02
CA ILE A 156 -26.03 -19.95 8.35
C ILE A 156 -25.93 -20.02 9.86
N ARG A 157 -26.20 -21.19 10.42
CA ARG A 157 -26.02 -21.48 11.83
C ARG A 157 -25.04 -22.64 12.00
N ILE A 158 -23.97 -22.40 12.73
CA ILE A 158 -22.93 -23.36 13.05
C ILE A 158 -22.96 -23.60 14.56
N GLY A 159 -23.13 -24.85 14.97
CA GLY A 159 -23.10 -25.26 16.38
C GLY A 159 -21.73 -25.10 17.03
N ARG A 160 -21.58 -25.65 18.23
CA ARG A 160 -20.39 -25.55 19.08
C ARG A 160 -19.34 -26.57 18.68
N GLN A 161 -18.07 -26.22 18.90
CA GLN A 161 -16.92 -27.11 18.66
C GLN A 161 -16.90 -27.69 17.24
N THR A 162 -17.42 -26.93 16.27
CA THR A 162 -17.52 -27.32 14.86
C THR A 162 -16.32 -26.76 14.10
N LEU A 163 -15.77 -27.56 13.20
CA LEU A 163 -14.64 -27.20 12.34
C LEU A 163 -15.11 -27.03 10.89
N ILE A 164 -15.01 -25.80 10.40
CA ILE A 164 -15.14 -25.50 8.97
C ILE A 164 -13.74 -25.49 8.36
N GLY A 165 -13.37 -26.57 7.65
CA GLY A 165 -12.08 -26.73 6.98
C GLY A 165 -11.82 -25.68 5.90
N GLU A 166 -10.62 -25.73 5.33
CA GLU A 166 -10.06 -24.73 4.42
C GLU A 166 -10.79 -24.69 3.07
N TYR A 167 -10.97 -23.48 2.53
CA TYR A 167 -11.60 -23.25 1.23
C TYR A 167 -13.01 -23.83 1.08
N ASN A 168 -13.72 -24.00 2.19
CA ASN A 168 -15.09 -24.47 2.19
C ASN A 168 -16.04 -23.37 1.71
N VAL A 169 -17.09 -23.74 1.00
CA VAL A 169 -18.10 -22.80 0.49
C VAL A 169 -19.46 -23.19 1.04
N ILE A 170 -20.00 -22.36 1.93
CA ILE A 170 -21.33 -22.53 2.52
C ILE A 170 -22.25 -21.44 1.98
N ARG A 171 -23.25 -21.84 1.19
CA ARG A 171 -24.25 -20.96 0.57
C ARG A 171 -25.56 -21.06 1.35
N GLY A 172 -25.80 -20.07 2.22
CA GLY A 172 -26.91 -20.02 3.17
C GLY A 172 -28.20 -19.40 2.63
N GLN A 173 -28.36 -19.25 1.31
CA GLN A 173 -29.52 -18.60 0.70
C GLN A 173 -30.85 -19.26 1.11
N GLY A 174 -30.95 -20.60 1.10
CA GLY A 174 -32.13 -21.34 1.57
C GLY A 174 -32.05 -21.79 3.02
N GLY A 175 -30.96 -21.46 3.73
CA GLY A 175 -30.75 -21.84 5.13
C GLY A 175 -29.83 -23.05 5.29
N VAL A 176 -28.85 -22.93 6.18
CA VAL A 176 -27.96 -24.04 6.53
C VAL A 176 -27.81 -24.09 8.05
N VAL A 177 -28.05 -25.27 8.63
CA VAL A 177 -27.88 -25.55 10.05
C VAL A 177 -26.90 -26.70 10.22
N LEU A 178 -25.78 -26.43 10.89
CA LEU A 178 -24.82 -27.43 11.34
C LEU A 178 -24.94 -27.55 12.86
N GLY A 179 -25.08 -28.77 13.36
CA GLY A 179 -25.09 -29.10 14.78
C GLY A 179 -23.74 -28.89 15.47
N ASP A 180 -23.62 -29.47 16.66
CA ASP A 180 -22.40 -29.46 17.45
C ASP A 180 -21.42 -30.54 16.95
N ARG A 181 -20.12 -30.24 17.01
CA ARG A 181 -19.04 -31.16 16.62
C ARG A 181 -19.20 -31.69 15.19
N VAL A 182 -19.61 -30.83 14.26
CA VAL A 182 -19.59 -31.13 12.83
C VAL A 182 -18.20 -30.77 12.29
N TYR A 183 -17.56 -31.69 11.58
CA TYR A 183 -16.21 -31.49 11.05
C TYR A 183 -16.25 -31.58 9.54
N THR A 184 -15.81 -30.53 8.88
CA THR A 184 -15.68 -30.51 7.42
C THR A 184 -14.21 -30.46 7.06
N SER A 185 -13.78 -31.38 6.21
CA SER A 185 -12.47 -31.36 5.58
C SER A 185 -12.39 -30.24 4.52
N PRO A 186 -11.21 -29.98 3.94
CA PRO A 186 -11.05 -28.91 2.94
C PRO A 186 -11.92 -29.09 1.70
N MET A 187 -12.24 -27.98 1.05
CA MET A 187 -12.97 -27.89 -0.23
C MET A 187 -14.39 -28.48 -0.24
N VAL A 188 -15.03 -28.56 0.92
CA VAL A 188 -16.45 -28.97 1.04
C VAL A 188 -17.37 -27.85 0.57
N GLN A 189 -18.40 -28.21 -0.20
CA GLN A 189 -19.42 -27.29 -0.68
C GLN A 189 -20.79 -27.65 -0.10
N ILE A 190 -21.46 -26.68 0.53
CA ILE A 190 -22.82 -26.83 1.08
C ILE A 190 -23.71 -25.80 0.39
N ILE A 191 -24.65 -26.27 -0.43
CA ILE A 191 -25.40 -25.42 -1.38
C ILE A 191 -26.91 -25.57 -1.14
N ALA A 192 -27.48 -24.69 -0.32
CA ALA A 192 -28.90 -24.72 0.06
C ALA A 192 -29.85 -24.01 -0.92
N VAL A 193 -29.56 -24.04 -2.22
CA VAL A 193 -30.43 -23.53 -3.30
C VAL A 193 -30.18 -24.33 -4.56
N ASN A 194 -31.23 -24.62 -5.32
CA ASN A 194 -31.13 -25.17 -6.67
C ASN A 194 -31.99 -24.40 -7.67
N HIS A 195 -31.72 -24.53 -8.97
CA HIS A 195 -32.59 -23.98 -10.01
C HIS A 195 -33.72 -24.95 -10.35
N VAL A 196 -34.90 -24.42 -10.61
CA VAL A 196 -36.00 -25.18 -11.20
C VAL A 196 -35.77 -25.22 -12.72
N PHE A 197 -35.88 -26.40 -13.33
CA PHE A 197 -35.66 -26.61 -14.77
C PHE A 197 -36.59 -27.67 -15.38
N ASP A 198 -37.70 -27.98 -14.71
CA ASP A 198 -38.63 -29.05 -15.11
C ASP A 198 -39.45 -28.72 -16.37
N ASP A 199 -39.63 -27.43 -16.70
CA ASP A 199 -40.38 -26.97 -17.88
C ASP A 199 -39.42 -26.65 -19.06
N PRO A 200 -39.28 -27.54 -20.06
CA PRO A 200 -38.40 -27.29 -21.19
C PRO A 200 -38.88 -26.16 -22.11
N ALA A 201 -40.13 -25.71 -22.01
CA ALA A 201 -40.68 -24.63 -22.82
C ALA A 201 -40.30 -23.23 -22.30
N ARG A 202 -39.71 -23.14 -21.11
CA ARG A 202 -39.31 -21.87 -20.47
C ARG A 202 -37.83 -21.91 -20.09
N PRO A 203 -37.05 -20.84 -20.29
CA PRO A 203 -35.68 -20.79 -19.79
C PRO A 203 -35.62 -21.01 -18.26
N PHE A 204 -34.64 -21.77 -17.77
CA PHE A 204 -34.49 -22.06 -16.32
C PHE A 204 -34.42 -20.79 -15.45
N THR A 205 -33.96 -19.67 -16.04
CA THR A 205 -33.93 -18.36 -15.37
C THR A 205 -35.31 -17.85 -14.98
N GLU A 206 -36.38 -18.31 -15.65
CA GLU A 206 -37.76 -17.89 -15.41
C GLU A 206 -38.54 -18.87 -14.51
N GLN A 207 -38.03 -20.08 -14.34
CA GLN A 207 -38.74 -21.16 -13.64
C GLN A 207 -38.60 -21.08 -12.11
N GLY A 208 -37.63 -20.32 -11.61
CA GLY A 208 -37.43 -20.10 -10.18
C GLY A 208 -36.30 -20.94 -9.59
N ILE A 209 -36.31 -21.06 -8.27
CA ILE A 209 -35.31 -21.79 -7.48
C ILE A 209 -35.99 -22.58 -6.35
N THR A 210 -35.38 -23.69 -5.93
CA THR A 210 -35.66 -24.35 -4.66
C THR A 210 -34.74 -23.78 -3.57
N ALA A 211 -35.22 -23.79 -2.34
CA ALA A 211 -34.50 -23.29 -1.16
C ALA A 211 -35.03 -24.03 0.07
N GLU A 212 -34.95 -25.36 0.04
CA GLU A 212 -35.48 -26.25 1.08
C GLU A 212 -34.63 -26.20 2.36
N GLY A 213 -33.35 -25.83 2.21
CA GLY A 213 -32.41 -25.74 3.30
C GLY A 213 -31.63 -27.03 3.52
N ILE A 214 -30.60 -26.97 4.36
CA ILE A 214 -29.75 -28.11 4.70
C ILE A 214 -29.60 -28.19 6.21
N VAL A 215 -29.78 -29.40 6.75
CA VAL A 215 -29.58 -29.70 8.17
C VAL A 215 -28.55 -30.82 8.31
N ILE A 216 -27.51 -30.56 9.09
CA ILE A 216 -26.47 -31.51 9.43
C ILE A 216 -26.46 -31.62 10.95
N GLU A 217 -26.85 -32.78 11.47
CA GLU A 217 -26.93 -33.02 12.90
C GLU A 217 -25.53 -33.15 13.55
N ASP A 218 -25.51 -33.35 14.86
CA ASP A 218 -24.29 -33.43 15.66
C ASP A 218 -23.36 -34.58 15.23
N ASP A 219 -22.08 -34.46 15.57
CA ASP A 219 -21.09 -35.54 15.44
C ASP A 219 -20.89 -36.05 14.00
N VAL A 220 -21.16 -35.21 12.99
CA VAL A 220 -21.01 -35.56 11.58
C VAL A 220 -19.61 -35.18 11.06
N TRP A 221 -18.99 -36.07 10.28
CA TRP A 221 -17.77 -35.79 9.53
C TRP A 221 -18.01 -35.77 8.02
N ILE A 222 -17.54 -34.72 7.35
CA ILE A 222 -17.66 -34.52 5.90
C ILE A 222 -16.27 -34.49 5.28
N GLY A 223 -15.96 -35.50 4.47
CA GLY A 223 -14.70 -35.67 3.79
C GLY A 223 -14.43 -34.61 2.73
N SER A 224 -13.15 -34.50 2.34
CA SER A 224 -12.68 -33.41 1.48
C SER A 224 -13.34 -33.43 0.10
N GLY A 225 -13.64 -32.25 -0.45
CA GLY A 225 -14.20 -32.10 -1.79
C GLY A 225 -15.65 -32.55 -1.94
N SER A 226 -16.33 -32.92 -0.84
CA SER A 226 -17.71 -33.38 -0.90
C SER A 226 -18.70 -32.23 -1.10
N VAL A 227 -19.82 -32.52 -1.75
CA VAL A 227 -20.87 -31.55 -2.09
C VAL A 227 -22.19 -31.98 -1.45
N ILE A 228 -22.81 -31.10 -0.67
CA ILE A 228 -24.12 -31.29 -0.04
C ILE A 228 -25.13 -30.37 -0.74
N LEU A 229 -26.17 -30.95 -1.31
CA LEU A 229 -27.20 -30.21 -2.06
C LEU A 229 -28.42 -29.84 -1.21
N ASP A 230 -29.20 -28.89 -1.74
CA ASP A 230 -30.45 -28.38 -1.16
C ASP A 230 -31.44 -29.52 -0.81
N GLY A 231 -32.14 -29.38 0.31
CA GLY A 231 -33.13 -30.34 0.80
C GLY A 231 -32.57 -31.54 1.58
N VAL A 232 -31.25 -31.63 1.77
CA VAL A 232 -30.61 -32.77 2.44
C VAL A 232 -30.60 -32.61 3.96
N HIS A 233 -31.02 -33.67 4.65
CA HIS A 233 -30.81 -33.90 6.08
C HIS A 233 -29.76 -34.99 6.34
N ILE A 234 -28.66 -34.66 7.02
CA ILE A 234 -27.62 -35.62 7.43
C ILE A 234 -27.79 -35.94 8.91
N GLY A 235 -28.17 -37.18 9.20
CA GLY A 235 -28.40 -37.66 10.55
C GLY A 235 -27.11 -37.77 11.38
N LYS A 236 -27.28 -37.68 12.70
CA LYS A 236 -26.23 -37.66 13.72
C LYS A 236 -25.21 -38.78 13.54
N GLY A 237 -23.93 -38.48 13.79
CA GLY A 237 -22.87 -39.49 13.83
C GLY A 237 -22.54 -40.11 12.47
N SER A 238 -22.96 -39.49 11.38
CA SER A 238 -22.74 -40.00 10.02
C SER A 238 -21.42 -39.49 9.43
N VAL A 239 -20.92 -40.21 8.43
CA VAL A 239 -19.69 -39.88 7.71
C VAL A 239 -19.97 -39.77 6.22
N VAL A 240 -19.61 -38.65 5.62
CA VAL A 240 -19.63 -38.46 4.16
C VAL A 240 -18.22 -38.65 3.65
N ALA A 241 -17.98 -39.68 2.82
CA ALA A 241 -16.67 -39.92 2.22
C ALA A 241 -16.23 -38.76 1.32
N ALA A 242 -14.91 -38.61 1.11
CA ALA A 242 -14.34 -37.58 0.25
C ALA A 242 -14.88 -37.67 -1.20
N GLY A 243 -15.09 -36.52 -1.83
CA GLY A 243 -15.59 -36.39 -3.20
C GLY A 243 -17.04 -36.85 -3.41
N ALA A 244 -17.79 -37.15 -2.34
CA ALA A 244 -19.18 -37.60 -2.47
C ALA A 244 -20.12 -36.43 -2.78
N VAL A 245 -21.17 -36.69 -3.57
CA VAL A 245 -22.24 -35.71 -3.86
C VAL A 245 -23.53 -36.20 -3.22
N VAL A 246 -23.91 -35.58 -2.10
CA VAL A 246 -25.07 -35.96 -1.30
C VAL A 246 -26.30 -35.23 -1.84
N THR A 247 -27.22 -36.01 -2.41
CA THR A 247 -28.45 -35.50 -3.05
C THR A 247 -29.73 -35.94 -2.34
N LYS A 248 -29.61 -36.74 -1.29
CA LYS A 248 -30.72 -37.30 -0.49
C LYS A 248 -30.29 -37.41 0.96
N ASP A 249 -31.28 -37.50 1.85
CA ASP A 249 -31.07 -37.67 3.29
C ASP A 249 -30.14 -38.85 3.61
N VAL A 250 -29.27 -38.61 4.59
CA VAL A 250 -28.33 -39.60 5.11
C VAL A 250 -28.85 -40.08 6.47
N PRO A 251 -29.19 -41.37 6.62
CA PRO A 251 -29.59 -41.92 7.91
C PRO A 251 -28.49 -41.73 8.96
N ALA A 252 -28.87 -41.51 10.23
CA ALA A 252 -27.92 -41.42 11.33
C ALA A 252 -27.00 -42.65 11.40
N HIS A 253 -25.77 -42.45 11.88
CA HIS A 253 -24.75 -43.48 12.05
C HIS A 253 -24.44 -44.25 10.77
N SER A 254 -24.44 -43.59 9.61
CA SER A 254 -24.11 -44.24 8.34
C SER A 254 -22.89 -43.60 7.68
N VAL A 255 -22.17 -44.40 6.88
CA VAL A 255 -21.13 -43.90 5.97
C VAL A 255 -21.72 -43.88 4.57
N VAL A 256 -21.67 -42.73 3.90
CA VAL A 256 -22.10 -42.56 2.51
C VAL A 256 -20.93 -42.21 1.59
N ALA A 257 -20.93 -42.72 0.36
CA ALA A 257 -19.93 -42.42 -0.65
C ALA A 257 -20.50 -42.44 -2.08
N GLY A 258 -19.82 -41.77 -3.01
CA GLY A 258 -20.14 -41.79 -4.44
C GLY A 258 -20.90 -40.57 -4.96
N VAL A 259 -21.21 -40.60 -6.25
CA VAL A 259 -21.93 -39.55 -7.00
C VAL A 259 -23.05 -40.21 -7.84
N PRO A 260 -24.32 -40.14 -7.40
CA PRO A 260 -24.79 -39.63 -6.12
C PRO A 260 -24.38 -40.53 -4.95
N ALA A 261 -24.24 -39.95 -3.76
CA ALA A 261 -23.81 -40.66 -2.56
C ALA A 261 -24.84 -41.72 -2.15
N ARG A 262 -24.36 -42.90 -1.77
CA ARG A 262 -25.16 -44.02 -1.26
C ARG A 262 -24.56 -44.53 0.04
N VAL A 263 -25.39 -45.09 0.91
CA VAL A 263 -24.93 -45.76 2.14
C VAL A 263 -24.06 -46.96 1.75
N ILE A 264 -22.81 -46.95 2.23
CA ILE A 264 -21.84 -48.02 2.01
C ILE A 264 -21.56 -48.82 3.29
N LYS A 265 -21.86 -48.24 4.46
CA LYS A 265 -21.63 -48.88 5.77
C LYS A 265 -22.59 -48.32 6.82
N GLN A 266 -23.06 -49.18 7.71
CA GLN A 266 -23.72 -48.79 8.96
C GLN A 266 -22.70 -48.83 10.11
N ILE A 267 -22.62 -47.75 10.88
CA ILE A 267 -21.68 -47.60 11.99
C ILE A 267 -22.32 -48.26 13.22
N GLY A 268 -21.65 -49.28 13.78
CA GLY A 268 -22.10 -49.97 15.00
C GLY A 268 -22.78 -51.34 14.79
N THR A 269 -22.99 -51.82 13.57
CA THR A 269 -23.66 -53.11 13.30
C THR A 269 -22.72 -54.29 13.00
N GLU A 270 -21.40 -54.09 12.94
CA GLU A 270 -20.42 -55.18 12.76
C GLU A 270 -19.45 -55.26 13.95
N LYS A 271 -19.25 -56.47 14.48
CA LYS A 271 -18.22 -56.77 15.49
C LYS A 271 -16.86 -56.29 14.98
N ALA A 272 -16.17 -55.52 15.83
CA ALA A 272 -14.81 -55.06 15.62
C ALA A 272 -13.90 -56.22 15.18
N GLY A 273 -13.56 -56.22 13.90
CA GLY A 273 -12.75 -57.24 13.26
C GLY A 273 -11.92 -56.62 12.15
N ARG A 274 -11.07 -55.63 12.47
CA ARG A 274 -9.83 -55.34 11.74
C ARG A 274 -8.93 -54.36 12.47
N GLN A 275 -7.76 -54.91 12.82
CA GLN A 275 -6.42 -54.34 12.95
C GLN A 275 -6.24 -52.91 13.47
N THR A 276 -5.46 -52.86 14.55
CA THR A 276 -4.77 -51.71 15.15
C THR A 276 -4.09 -50.83 14.09
N GLU A 277 -4.74 -49.72 13.74
CA GLU A 277 -4.05 -48.51 13.29
C GLU A 277 -4.04 -47.54 14.48
N GLU A 278 -2.91 -46.88 14.70
CA GLU A 278 -2.70 -45.92 15.79
C GLU A 278 -3.76 -44.82 15.74
N THR A 279 -4.83 -44.96 16.52
CA THR A 279 -5.78 -43.88 16.77
C THR A 279 -5.07 -42.82 17.59
N VAL A 280 -4.70 -41.71 16.96
CA VAL A 280 -4.15 -40.55 17.66
C VAL A 280 -5.24 -39.94 18.54
N ASP A 281 -5.04 -40.01 19.85
CA ASP A 281 -5.87 -39.35 20.85
C ASP A 281 -5.64 -37.84 20.79
N PHE A 282 -6.60 -37.10 20.21
CA PHE A 282 -6.55 -35.66 20.06
C PHE A 282 -6.50 -34.90 21.40
N SER A 283 -6.72 -35.55 22.55
CA SER A 283 -6.56 -34.91 23.86
C SER A 283 -5.11 -34.63 24.26
N LYS A 284 -4.11 -35.09 23.48
CA LYS A 284 -2.69 -35.03 23.87
C LYS A 284 -1.75 -34.24 22.95
N VAL A 285 -2.23 -33.57 21.90
CA VAL A 285 -1.34 -32.84 20.98
C VAL A 285 -1.25 -31.36 21.36
N THR A 286 -0.24 -31.00 22.15
CA THR A 286 0.29 -29.63 22.21
C THR A 286 1.82 -29.64 22.11
N SER A 287 2.32 -28.67 21.33
CA SER A 287 3.72 -28.24 21.16
C SER A 287 4.66 -29.14 20.34
N ALA A 288 4.81 -28.81 19.06
CA ALA A 288 6.10 -28.83 18.36
C ALA A 288 6.06 -27.86 17.16
N SER A 289 7.09 -27.04 17.03
CA SER A 289 7.29 -26.05 15.94
C SER A 289 8.23 -26.64 14.88
N PRO A 290 8.06 -26.37 13.57
CA PRO A 290 8.98 -26.85 12.54
C PRO A 290 9.94 -25.76 12.08
N GLU A 291 11.25 -26.01 12.22
CA GLU A 291 12.31 -25.25 11.54
C GLU A 291 12.67 -25.88 10.18
N ALA A 292 13.06 -24.98 9.28
CA ALA A 292 13.12 -25.15 7.84
C ALA A 292 14.47 -25.68 7.33
N ALA A 293 14.39 -26.40 6.21
CA ALA A 293 15.49 -26.79 5.36
C ALA A 293 15.98 -25.61 4.50
N THR A 294 17.30 -25.46 4.36
CA THR A 294 17.92 -24.71 3.26
C THR A 294 19.17 -25.44 2.77
N ALA A 295 19.36 -25.46 1.45
CA ALA A 295 20.49 -26.02 0.73
C ALA A 295 21.10 -24.91 -0.12
N ASP A 296 22.41 -24.70 0.02
CA ASP A 296 23.19 -23.71 -0.73
C ASP A 296 23.73 -24.30 -2.04
N LYS A 297 23.76 -23.47 -3.09
CA LYS A 297 24.51 -23.71 -4.33
C LYS A 297 25.43 -22.53 -4.62
N GLU A 298 26.63 -22.91 -5.06
CA GLU A 298 27.82 -22.11 -5.30
C GLU A 298 27.69 -21.05 -6.39
N ASP A 299 28.41 -19.95 -6.18
CA ASP A 299 28.64 -18.82 -7.08
C ASP A 299 29.98 -19.02 -7.81
N SER A 300 30.02 -18.78 -9.13
CA SER A 300 31.26 -18.78 -9.91
C SER A 300 31.43 -17.44 -10.63
N THR A 301 32.48 -16.73 -10.24
CA THR A 301 32.90 -15.43 -10.75
C THR A 301 33.65 -15.57 -12.07
N GLY A 302 33.11 -15.00 -13.14
CA GLY A 302 33.83 -14.80 -14.41
C GLY A 302 34.14 -13.32 -14.63
N GLU A 303 35.40 -12.92 -14.48
CA GLU A 303 35.91 -11.61 -14.90
C GLU A 303 36.30 -11.65 -16.39
N GLU A 304 35.60 -10.88 -17.23
CA GLU A 304 35.99 -10.63 -18.62
C GLU A 304 36.47 -9.17 -18.83
N ARG A 305 37.77 -9.08 -19.10
CA ARG A 305 38.53 -8.14 -19.97
C ARG A 305 37.90 -6.77 -20.31
N ILE A 306 38.50 -5.70 -19.77
CA ILE A 306 38.32 -4.31 -20.23
C ILE A 306 39.32 -4.01 -21.36
N GLY A 307 38.80 -3.70 -22.56
CA GLY A 307 39.58 -3.25 -23.71
C GLY A 307 40.19 -1.85 -23.51
N SER A 308 41.38 -1.66 -24.09
CA SER A 308 42.15 -0.41 -24.06
C SER A 308 41.38 0.79 -24.64
N ARG A 309 41.41 1.94 -23.95
CA ARG A 309 40.76 3.19 -24.37
C ARG A 309 41.35 3.72 -25.70
N PRO A 310 40.51 4.11 -26.68
CA PRO A 310 40.96 4.83 -27.86
C PRO A 310 41.46 6.24 -27.50
N ALA A 311 42.43 6.75 -28.24
CA ALA A 311 42.92 8.13 -28.10
C ALA A 311 41.88 9.12 -28.66
N GLY A 312 41.65 10.23 -27.94
CA GLY A 312 40.68 11.27 -28.31
C GLY A 312 39.41 11.31 -27.44
N VAL A 313 38.77 12.48 -27.35
CA VAL A 313 37.53 12.65 -26.56
C VAL A 313 36.42 11.78 -27.15
N THR A 314 35.89 10.87 -26.35
CA THR A 314 34.93 9.86 -26.81
C THR A 314 33.54 10.08 -26.21
N LEU A 315 32.50 10.00 -27.04
CA LEU A 315 31.09 9.97 -26.61
C LEU A 315 30.56 8.54 -26.73
N SER A 316 30.05 8.00 -25.62
CA SER A 316 29.33 6.71 -25.61
C SER A 316 27.84 6.95 -25.51
N ILE A 317 27.08 6.54 -26.53
CA ILE A 317 25.62 6.65 -26.57
C ILE A 317 25.01 5.30 -26.22
N VAL A 318 24.22 5.27 -25.15
CA VAL A 318 23.47 4.10 -24.70
C VAL A 318 22.03 4.19 -25.18
N ILE A 319 21.57 3.16 -25.88
CA ILE A 319 20.19 3.02 -26.37
C ILE A 319 19.53 1.87 -25.57
N PRO A 320 18.78 2.17 -24.49
CA PRO A 320 17.99 1.15 -23.80
C PRO A 320 16.81 0.72 -24.68
N ALA A 321 16.66 -0.59 -24.89
CA ALA A 321 15.65 -1.16 -25.76
C ALA A 321 14.87 -2.27 -25.05
N LEU A 322 13.55 -2.29 -25.24
CA LEU A 322 12.67 -3.34 -24.75
C LEU A 322 11.49 -3.45 -25.71
N ASN A 323 11.42 -4.48 -26.53
CA ASN A 323 10.39 -4.67 -27.54
C ASN A 323 10.23 -3.43 -28.46
N GLU A 324 11.28 -3.10 -29.21
CA GLU A 324 11.39 -1.95 -30.11
C GLU A 324 11.85 -2.39 -31.52
N GLU A 325 11.44 -3.57 -31.98
CA GLU A 325 11.88 -4.14 -33.27
C GLU A 325 11.58 -3.24 -34.49
N GLU A 326 10.51 -2.44 -34.42
CA GLU A 326 10.10 -1.53 -35.49
C GLU A 326 10.99 -0.28 -35.60
N GLY A 327 11.55 0.21 -34.48
CA GLY A 327 12.27 1.48 -34.41
C GLY A 327 13.79 1.36 -34.26
N ILE A 328 14.29 0.24 -33.75
CA ILE A 328 15.70 0.10 -33.34
C ILE A 328 16.70 0.29 -34.51
N SER A 329 16.34 -0.14 -35.73
CA SER A 329 17.20 0.00 -36.91
C SER A 329 17.35 1.47 -37.35
N ASP A 330 16.24 2.22 -37.36
CA ASP A 330 16.21 3.64 -37.72
C ASP A 330 17.04 4.47 -36.74
N ILE A 331 16.82 4.28 -35.44
CA ILE A 331 17.54 5.06 -34.42
C ILE A 331 19.05 4.79 -34.42
N ILE A 332 19.48 3.54 -34.64
CA ILE A 332 20.91 3.20 -34.78
C ILE A 332 21.51 3.92 -36.00
N THR A 333 20.83 3.87 -37.14
CA THR A 333 21.29 4.51 -38.39
C THR A 333 21.45 6.02 -38.19
N ARG A 334 20.42 6.68 -37.64
CA ARG A 334 20.47 8.12 -37.36
C ARG A 334 21.56 8.51 -36.37
N VAL A 335 21.86 7.66 -35.38
CA VAL A 335 22.99 7.87 -34.46
C VAL A 335 24.34 7.66 -35.14
N GLN A 336 24.44 6.81 -36.16
CA GLN A 336 25.68 6.67 -36.95
C GLN A 336 25.93 7.89 -37.83
N ASP A 337 24.88 8.48 -38.39
CA ASP A 337 24.98 9.62 -39.32
C ASP A 337 25.51 10.90 -38.66
N ILE A 338 25.34 11.06 -37.34
CA ILE A 338 25.81 12.25 -36.61
C ILE A 338 27.34 12.27 -36.34
N ARG A 339 28.09 11.24 -36.76
CA ARG A 339 29.56 11.18 -36.53
C ARG A 339 30.30 12.42 -37.06
N ALA A 340 29.89 12.93 -38.22
CA ALA A 340 30.50 14.11 -38.82
C ALA A 340 30.25 15.37 -37.98
N ASP A 341 29.02 15.54 -37.49
CA ASP A 341 28.61 16.69 -36.66
C ASP A 341 29.25 16.66 -35.26
N LEU A 342 29.45 15.46 -34.70
CA LEU A 342 30.14 15.26 -33.43
C LEU A 342 31.61 15.67 -33.51
N LYS A 343 32.30 15.41 -34.63
CA LYS A 343 33.67 15.88 -34.85
C LYS A 343 33.77 17.40 -34.83
N GLN A 344 32.80 18.10 -35.43
CA GLN A 344 32.73 19.56 -35.37
C GLN A 344 32.44 20.08 -33.95
N ALA A 345 31.86 19.24 -33.08
CA ALA A 345 31.61 19.54 -31.68
C ALA A 345 32.79 19.21 -30.74
N GLY A 346 33.93 18.74 -31.28
CA GLY A 346 35.10 18.37 -30.48
C GLY A 346 35.05 16.95 -29.90
N ILE A 347 34.21 16.07 -30.46
CA ILE A 347 34.15 14.64 -30.11
C ILE A 347 34.79 13.84 -31.24
N GLU A 348 35.89 13.15 -30.95
CA GLU A 348 36.68 12.44 -31.96
C GLU A 348 36.11 11.04 -32.26
N ASN A 349 35.61 10.37 -31.23
CA ASN A 349 35.14 8.99 -31.30
C ASN A 349 33.69 8.87 -30.83
N LEU A 350 32.90 8.04 -31.51
CA LEU A 350 31.54 7.68 -31.14
C LEU A 350 31.44 6.16 -30.92
N GLU A 351 31.03 5.79 -29.72
CA GLU A 351 30.68 4.43 -29.31
C GLU A 351 29.16 4.32 -29.16
N ILE A 352 28.55 3.27 -29.71
CA ILE A 352 27.11 3.01 -29.63
C ILE A 352 26.89 1.70 -28.90
N LEU A 353 26.15 1.74 -27.79
CA LEU A 353 25.78 0.56 -27.02
C LEU A 353 24.25 0.42 -27.03
N VAL A 354 23.74 -0.71 -27.51
CA VAL A 354 22.33 -1.07 -27.39
C VAL A 354 22.20 -2.03 -26.22
N VAL A 355 21.35 -1.69 -25.25
CA VAL A 355 21.09 -2.55 -24.10
C VAL A 355 19.68 -3.10 -24.22
N ASP A 356 19.57 -4.37 -24.65
CA ASP A 356 18.33 -5.11 -24.73
C ASP A 356 17.90 -5.57 -23.32
N ASP A 357 16.86 -4.96 -22.77
CA ASP A 357 16.36 -5.22 -21.42
C ASP A 357 15.41 -6.44 -21.39
N GLY A 358 15.82 -7.54 -22.03
CA GLY A 358 15.06 -8.79 -22.08
C GLY A 358 13.86 -8.74 -23.02
N SER A 359 14.05 -8.26 -24.26
CA SER A 359 12.98 -8.24 -25.27
C SER A 359 12.53 -9.66 -25.65
N THR A 360 11.24 -9.77 -25.96
CA THR A 360 10.54 -10.97 -26.44
C THR A 360 10.35 -10.97 -27.96
N ASP A 361 10.72 -9.87 -28.63
CA ASP A 361 10.61 -9.67 -30.07
C ASP A 361 11.99 -9.71 -30.77
N GLY A 362 12.07 -9.26 -32.03
CA GLY A 362 13.29 -9.27 -32.82
C GLY A 362 14.36 -8.22 -32.45
N THR A 363 14.14 -7.38 -31.43
CA THR A 363 14.98 -6.20 -31.13
C THR A 363 16.48 -6.49 -31.07
N ALA A 364 16.90 -7.45 -30.23
CA ALA A 364 18.31 -7.78 -30.06
C ALA A 364 18.94 -8.33 -31.34
N ARG A 365 18.20 -9.14 -32.10
CA ARG A 365 18.65 -9.73 -33.37
C ARG A 365 18.89 -8.65 -34.41
N ILE A 366 17.99 -7.66 -34.51
CA ILE A 366 18.11 -6.54 -35.44
C ILE A 366 19.27 -5.63 -35.05
N ALA A 367 19.41 -5.28 -33.77
CA ALA A 367 20.53 -4.44 -33.32
C ALA A 367 21.90 -5.09 -33.59
N SER A 368 21.97 -6.42 -33.51
CA SER A 368 23.21 -7.19 -33.72
C SER A 368 23.64 -7.26 -35.20
N THR A 369 22.83 -6.82 -36.15
CA THR A 369 23.24 -6.76 -37.57
C THR A 369 24.15 -5.57 -37.88
N PHE A 370 24.34 -4.65 -36.93
CA PHE A 370 25.18 -3.47 -37.10
C PHE A 370 26.55 -3.69 -36.47
N ASP A 371 27.60 -3.86 -37.29
CA ASP A 371 28.97 -4.12 -36.82
C ASP A 371 29.55 -3.02 -35.92
N SER A 372 29.07 -1.78 -36.07
CA SER A 372 29.54 -0.63 -35.27
C SER A 372 28.81 -0.45 -33.94
N VAL A 373 27.93 -1.38 -33.56
CA VAL A 373 27.12 -1.34 -32.35
C VAL A 373 27.47 -2.49 -31.43
N ARG A 374 27.68 -2.18 -30.15
CA ARG A 374 27.83 -3.19 -29.11
C ARG A 374 26.46 -3.49 -28.49
N VAL A 375 25.97 -4.72 -28.66
CA VAL A 375 24.70 -5.16 -28.07
C VAL A 375 24.96 -5.89 -26.75
N ILE A 376 24.28 -5.47 -25.68
CA ILE A 376 24.31 -6.12 -24.37
C ILE A 376 22.89 -6.56 -24.04
N ARG A 377 22.70 -7.83 -23.69
CA ARG A 377 21.38 -8.41 -23.43
C ARG A 377 21.19 -8.81 -21.97
N HIS A 378 20.10 -8.35 -21.36
CA HIS A 378 19.66 -8.85 -20.08
C HIS A 378 18.86 -10.15 -20.22
N PRO A 379 19.02 -11.13 -19.31
CA PRO A 379 18.23 -12.37 -19.33
C PRO A 379 16.73 -12.15 -19.15
N SER A 380 16.36 -11.10 -18.41
CA SER A 380 14.99 -10.68 -18.14
C SER A 380 14.92 -9.17 -18.01
N ASN A 381 13.72 -8.60 -18.10
CA ASN A 381 13.51 -7.16 -17.89
C ASN A 381 13.92 -6.73 -16.48
N ARG A 382 14.90 -5.80 -16.41
CA ARG A 382 15.43 -5.22 -15.16
C ARG A 382 15.00 -3.76 -14.97
N GLY A 383 14.49 -3.12 -16.02
CA GLY A 383 13.97 -1.76 -16.03
C GLY A 383 14.83 -0.79 -16.83
N TYR A 384 14.19 0.29 -17.30
CA TYR A 384 14.80 1.33 -18.12
C TYR A 384 16.11 1.92 -17.54
N GLY A 385 16.11 2.25 -16.24
CA GLY A 385 17.30 2.75 -15.55
C GLY A 385 18.39 1.67 -15.41
N ALA A 386 18.03 0.40 -15.23
CA ALA A 386 19.00 -0.69 -15.19
C ALA A 386 19.72 -0.84 -16.53
N ALA A 387 18.98 -0.79 -17.65
CA ALA A 387 19.56 -0.83 -18.99
C ALA A 387 20.56 0.30 -19.23
N ILE A 388 20.22 1.54 -18.84
CA ILE A 388 21.14 2.69 -18.93
C ILE A 388 22.38 2.47 -18.06
N LYS A 389 22.22 2.01 -16.81
CA LYS A 389 23.34 1.74 -15.91
C LYS A 389 24.28 0.66 -16.45
N THR A 390 23.74 -0.42 -17.01
CA THR A 390 24.53 -1.47 -17.68
C THR A 390 25.32 -0.89 -18.85
N GLY A 391 24.70 -0.04 -19.66
CA GLY A 391 25.38 0.66 -20.76
C GLY A 391 26.50 1.58 -20.25
N PHE A 392 26.24 2.40 -19.23
CA PHE A 392 27.27 3.28 -18.64
C PHE A 392 28.45 2.52 -18.03
N ALA A 393 28.19 1.36 -17.43
CA ALA A 393 29.24 0.50 -16.87
C ALA A 393 30.14 -0.11 -17.97
N ASN A 394 29.58 -0.38 -19.14
CA ASN A 394 30.30 -0.99 -20.27
C ASN A 394 30.87 0.01 -21.28
N ALA A 395 30.43 1.26 -21.21
CA ALA A 395 30.90 2.35 -22.06
C ALA A 395 32.34 2.77 -21.71
N CYS A 396 33.12 3.19 -22.71
CA CYS A 396 34.49 3.66 -22.54
C CYS A 396 34.67 5.19 -22.61
N GLY A 397 33.65 5.93 -23.06
CA GLY A 397 33.74 7.36 -23.39
C GLY A 397 33.84 8.32 -22.20
N ASP A 398 34.45 9.48 -22.43
CA ASP A 398 34.57 10.58 -21.47
C ASP A 398 33.22 11.24 -21.18
N TRP A 399 32.38 11.29 -22.21
CA TRP A 399 30.99 11.71 -22.15
C TRP A 399 30.09 10.51 -22.36
N LEU A 400 29.05 10.44 -21.55
CA LEU A 400 28.05 9.40 -21.58
C LEU A 400 26.72 10.01 -21.98
N ALA A 401 26.04 9.42 -22.94
CA ALA A 401 24.75 9.87 -23.40
C ALA A 401 23.77 8.71 -23.47
N PHE A 402 22.48 9.05 -23.45
CA PHE A 402 21.42 8.10 -23.74
C PHE A 402 20.25 8.80 -24.40
N LEU A 403 19.47 8.04 -25.16
CA LEU A 403 18.19 8.41 -25.76
C LEU A 403 17.29 7.19 -25.89
N ASP A 404 15.98 7.42 -25.97
CA ASP A 404 15.00 6.34 -26.13
C ASP A 404 15.08 5.74 -27.54
N ALA A 405 14.83 4.43 -27.65
CA ALA A 405 14.89 3.68 -28.90
C ALA A 405 13.66 3.88 -29.83
N ASP A 406 12.65 4.64 -29.40
CA ASP A 406 11.35 4.80 -30.09
C ASP A 406 11.30 6.02 -31.04
N SER A 407 12.46 6.50 -31.50
CA SER A 407 12.65 7.68 -32.38
C SER A 407 12.00 8.99 -31.89
N THR A 408 11.58 9.06 -30.61
CA THR A 408 11.00 10.26 -29.99
C THR A 408 12.00 11.42 -29.91
N TYR A 409 13.28 11.12 -29.75
CA TYR A 409 14.34 12.12 -29.57
C TYR A 409 15.20 12.25 -30.82
N PRO A 410 15.55 13.48 -31.25
CA PRO A 410 16.40 13.71 -32.42
C PRO A 410 17.89 13.52 -32.06
N PRO A 411 18.55 12.42 -32.47
CA PRO A 411 19.98 12.23 -32.20
C PRO A 411 20.85 13.32 -32.84
N GLU A 412 20.36 14.00 -33.89
CA GLU A 412 21.05 15.09 -34.60
C GLU A 412 21.41 16.25 -33.65
N LEU A 413 20.68 16.39 -32.53
CA LEU A 413 20.95 17.42 -31.55
C LEU A 413 22.07 17.06 -30.56
N PHE A 414 22.59 15.83 -30.54
CA PHE A 414 23.72 15.48 -29.67
C PHE A 414 24.94 16.37 -29.92
N ALA A 415 25.24 16.73 -31.17
CA ALA A 415 26.31 17.66 -31.48
C ALA A 415 26.12 19.04 -30.81
N LYS A 416 24.89 19.55 -30.75
CA LYS A 416 24.56 20.79 -30.04
C LYS A 416 24.68 20.64 -28.52
N LEU A 417 24.23 19.52 -27.97
CA LEU A 417 24.35 19.23 -26.54
C LEU A 417 25.83 19.12 -26.14
N CYS A 418 26.68 18.43 -26.92
CA CYS A 418 28.13 18.35 -26.71
C CYS A 418 28.80 19.72 -26.74
N ARG A 419 28.51 20.55 -27.77
CA ARG A 419 29.04 21.93 -27.84
C ARG A 419 28.68 22.73 -26.60
N THR A 420 27.43 22.66 -26.17
CA THR A 420 26.94 23.35 -24.97
C THR A 420 27.66 22.84 -23.73
N ALA A 421 27.86 21.51 -23.61
CA ALA A 421 28.54 20.91 -22.47
C ALA A 421 29.97 21.45 -22.31
N VAL A 422 30.70 21.59 -23.43
CA VAL A 422 32.06 22.12 -23.44
C VAL A 422 32.07 23.63 -23.16
N GLN A 423 31.23 24.41 -23.86
CA GLN A 423 31.19 25.87 -23.77
C GLN A 423 30.76 26.36 -22.37
N GLU A 424 29.71 25.77 -21.81
CA GLU A 424 29.14 26.16 -20.52
C GLU A 424 29.79 25.43 -19.33
N LYS A 425 30.79 24.58 -19.60
CA LYS A 425 31.41 23.69 -18.59
C LYS A 425 30.34 22.92 -17.81
N ALA A 426 29.41 22.31 -18.52
CA ALA A 426 28.30 21.59 -17.92
C ALA A 426 28.74 20.19 -17.48
N ASP A 427 28.25 19.74 -16.32
CA ASP A 427 28.41 18.34 -15.88
C ASP A 427 27.32 17.44 -16.48
N VAL A 428 26.13 18.01 -16.67
CA VAL A 428 24.95 17.35 -17.24
C VAL A 428 24.27 18.30 -18.20
N VAL A 429 24.03 17.86 -19.43
CA VAL A 429 23.22 18.57 -20.42
C VAL A 429 21.96 17.77 -20.71
N VAL A 430 20.81 18.41 -20.57
CA VAL A 430 19.49 17.79 -20.79
C VAL A 430 18.87 18.37 -22.06
N GLY A 431 18.48 17.51 -22.99
CA GLY A 431 17.65 17.90 -24.13
C GLY A 431 16.23 18.19 -23.63
N SER A 432 15.88 19.46 -23.45
CA SER A 432 14.62 19.89 -22.84
C SER A 432 13.52 20.06 -23.89
N ARG A 433 12.44 19.30 -23.76
CA ARG A 433 11.26 19.35 -24.64
C ARG A 433 10.41 20.61 -24.42
N ARG A 434 10.80 21.47 -23.47
CA ARG A 434 10.02 22.63 -23.01
C ARG A 434 10.74 23.97 -23.16
N SER A 435 12.04 23.98 -23.45
CA SER A 435 12.85 25.20 -23.41
C SER A 435 12.75 26.07 -24.69
N GLY A 436 11.86 25.76 -25.65
CA GLY A 436 11.58 26.69 -26.77
C GLY A 436 11.30 26.12 -28.17
N ALA A 437 10.55 25.02 -28.34
CA ALA A 437 10.14 24.54 -29.68
C ALA A 437 8.78 23.81 -29.64
N ASP A 438 8.12 23.70 -30.81
CA ASP A 438 6.84 23.01 -31.05
C ASP A 438 6.73 21.69 -30.29
N THR A 439 5.87 21.65 -29.27
CA THR A 439 5.69 20.50 -28.40
C THR A 439 4.30 19.89 -28.59
N GLN A 440 4.26 18.72 -29.23
CA GLN A 440 3.03 17.92 -29.39
C GLN A 440 2.72 17.07 -28.14
N MET A 441 3.22 17.45 -26.98
CA MET A 441 3.04 16.68 -25.75
C MET A 441 1.57 16.68 -25.28
N PRO A 442 0.96 15.51 -25.03
CA PRO A 442 -0.40 15.40 -24.49
C PRO A 442 -0.58 16.20 -23.19
N LEU A 443 -1.77 16.79 -23.00
CA LEU A 443 -2.07 17.70 -21.89
C LEU A 443 -1.77 17.08 -20.50
N VAL A 444 -2.10 15.80 -20.30
CA VAL A 444 -1.85 15.08 -19.05
C VAL A 444 -0.35 15.00 -18.72
N ARG A 445 0.49 14.74 -19.73
CA ARG A 445 1.96 14.69 -19.57
C ARG A 445 2.53 16.08 -19.34
N ARG A 446 1.95 17.11 -19.97
CA ARG A 446 2.33 18.51 -19.74
C ARG A 446 2.08 18.93 -18.30
N ILE A 447 0.92 18.58 -17.73
CA ILE A 447 0.58 18.85 -16.32
C ILE A 447 1.56 18.10 -15.40
N GLY A 448 1.79 16.81 -15.63
CA GLY A 448 2.74 16.02 -14.85
C GLY A 448 4.16 16.61 -14.90
N ASN A 449 4.64 17.00 -16.08
CA ASN A 449 5.95 17.62 -16.22
C ASN A 449 6.03 18.99 -15.51
N VAL A 450 4.98 19.82 -15.59
CA VAL A 450 4.92 21.09 -14.82
C VAL A 450 5.01 20.82 -13.31
N LEU A 451 4.30 19.81 -12.81
CA LEU A 451 4.36 19.41 -11.41
C LEU A 451 5.79 19.00 -11.01
N TRP A 452 6.42 18.10 -11.77
CA TRP A 452 7.77 17.62 -11.49
C TRP A 452 8.82 18.72 -11.64
N SER A 453 8.74 19.53 -12.69
CA SER A 453 9.66 20.64 -12.95
C SER A 453 9.60 21.66 -11.83
N THR A 454 8.40 21.99 -11.35
CA THR A 454 8.20 22.91 -10.22
C THR A 454 8.78 22.34 -8.93
N LEU A 455 8.50 21.07 -8.65
CA LEU A 455 8.98 20.38 -7.45
C LEU A 455 10.51 20.30 -7.44
N VAL A 456 11.12 19.79 -8.51
CA VAL A 456 12.59 19.69 -8.63
C VAL A 456 13.24 21.07 -8.62
N SER A 457 12.65 22.08 -9.26
CA SER A 457 13.18 23.44 -9.23
C SER A 457 13.14 24.06 -7.83
N TYR A 458 12.03 23.89 -7.12
CA TYR A 458 11.84 24.37 -5.76
C TYR A 458 12.85 23.73 -4.80
N ILE A 459 13.02 22.42 -4.89
CA ILE A 459 13.94 21.66 -4.04
C ILE A 459 15.41 21.93 -4.45
N GLY A 460 15.67 22.15 -5.73
CA GLY A 460 17.01 22.35 -6.26
C GLY A 460 17.54 23.78 -6.22
N LYS A 461 16.69 24.80 -6.00
CA LYS A 461 17.08 26.23 -6.13
C LYS A 461 17.60 26.63 -7.53
N LYS A 462 17.46 25.74 -8.52
CA LYS A 462 17.82 25.96 -9.91
C LYS A 462 16.60 25.65 -10.76
N ARG A 463 16.30 26.49 -11.74
CA ARG A 463 15.18 26.26 -12.65
C ARG A 463 15.50 25.06 -13.54
N ILE A 464 14.73 23.99 -13.40
CA ILE A 464 14.70 22.83 -14.30
C ILE A 464 13.32 22.77 -14.93
N LEU A 465 13.26 22.81 -16.26
CA LEU A 465 12.03 22.81 -17.06
C LEU A 465 11.59 21.39 -17.45
N ASP A 466 12.52 20.46 -17.64
CA ASP A 466 12.24 19.09 -18.09
C ASP A 466 13.07 18.03 -17.33
N PRO A 467 12.76 17.78 -16.04
CA PRO A 467 13.52 16.84 -15.22
C PRO A 467 13.40 15.39 -15.67
N ALA A 468 12.45 15.05 -16.53
CA ALA A 468 12.16 13.68 -16.99
C ALA A 468 12.51 13.44 -18.46
N SER A 469 13.32 14.30 -19.09
CA SER A 469 13.77 14.05 -20.47
C SER A 469 14.70 12.84 -20.56
N GLY A 470 14.48 12.02 -21.57
CA GLY A 470 15.24 10.81 -21.91
C GLY A 470 16.47 11.06 -22.81
N MET A 471 16.68 12.28 -23.30
CA MET A 471 17.89 12.62 -24.07
C MET A 471 18.85 13.47 -23.23
N ARG A 472 20.02 12.93 -22.90
CA ARG A 472 21.01 13.60 -22.04
C ARG A 472 22.45 13.29 -22.43
N ILE A 473 23.35 14.19 -22.01
CA ILE A 473 24.79 13.96 -21.97
C ILE A 473 25.27 14.23 -20.53
N VAL A 474 26.13 13.35 -20.02
CA VAL A 474 26.67 13.38 -18.66
C VAL A 474 28.18 13.19 -18.73
N ARG A 475 28.94 14.03 -18.02
CA ARG A 475 30.38 13.85 -17.89
C ARG A 475 30.66 12.60 -17.05
N ARG A 476 31.56 11.72 -17.49
CA ARG A 476 31.87 10.49 -16.72
C ARG A 476 32.26 10.79 -15.27
N SER A 477 33.05 11.84 -15.04
CA SER A 477 33.48 12.25 -13.70
C SER A 477 32.34 12.70 -12.78
N ALA A 478 31.15 13.01 -13.33
CA ALA A 478 29.97 13.37 -12.55
C ALA A 478 29.19 12.14 -12.05
N LEU A 479 29.39 10.95 -12.65
CA LEU A 479 28.65 9.75 -12.28
C LEU A 479 28.76 9.39 -10.79
N PRO A 480 29.95 9.36 -10.15
CA PRO A 480 30.06 8.96 -8.74
C PRO A 480 29.16 9.77 -7.80
N ARG A 481 28.91 11.04 -8.15
CA ARG A 481 28.05 11.96 -7.40
C ARG A 481 26.57 11.78 -7.71
N LEU A 482 26.22 11.23 -8.87
CA LEU A 482 24.84 10.95 -9.25
C LEU A 482 24.33 9.62 -8.68
N TYR A 483 25.21 8.63 -8.48
CA TYR A 483 24.84 7.32 -7.96
C TYR A 483 24.54 7.32 -6.45
N PRO A 484 23.72 6.38 -5.94
CA PRO A 484 22.97 5.33 -6.66
C PRO A 484 21.71 5.82 -7.42
N LEU A 485 21.56 5.45 -8.69
CA LEU A 485 20.35 5.75 -9.48
C LEU A 485 19.39 4.54 -9.55
N PRO A 486 18.06 4.76 -9.59
CA PRO A 486 17.08 3.68 -9.58
C PRO A 486 17.01 2.94 -10.92
N ASP A 487 16.52 1.70 -10.91
CA ASP A 487 16.41 0.87 -12.11
C ASP A 487 15.19 1.16 -13.00
N GLY A 488 14.19 1.90 -12.50
CA GLY A 488 12.94 2.14 -13.21
C GLY A 488 12.93 3.40 -14.09
N LEU A 489 11.76 3.73 -14.63
CA LEU A 489 11.51 4.98 -15.38
C LEU A 489 11.75 6.24 -14.53
N ASN A 490 11.84 6.12 -13.21
CA ASN A 490 12.18 7.21 -12.29
C ASN A 490 13.68 7.58 -12.32
N PHE A 491 14.50 6.90 -13.14
CA PHE A 491 15.92 7.20 -13.34
C PHE A 491 16.18 8.67 -13.70
N THR A 492 15.50 9.19 -14.72
CA THR A 492 15.72 10.56 -15.24
C THR A 492 15.36 11.66 -14.23
N PRO A 493 14.19 11.66 -13.55
CA PRO A 493 13.89 12.67 -12.54
C PRO A 493 14.81 12.59 -11.32
N VAL A 494 15.24 11.39 -10.91
CA VAL A 494 16.19 11.24 -9.79
C VAL A 494 17.56 11.77 -10.16
N MET A 495 18.06 11.45 -11.36
CA MET A 495 19.30 12.01 -11.85
C MET A 495 19.27 13.54 -11.87
N SER A 496 18.19 14.16 -12.36
CA SER A 496 18.04 15.62 -12.33
C SER A 496 18.01 16.18 -10.91
N THR A 497 17.26 15.53 -10.02
CA THR A 497 17.15 15.94 -8.62
C THR A 497 18.52 15.90 -7.93
N ARG A 498 19.25 14.79 -8.09
CA ARG A 498 20.58 14.62 -7.50
C ARG A 498 21.60 15.56 -8.09
N ALA A 499 21.61 15.74 -9.40
CA ALA A 499 22.53 16.65 -10.08
C ALA A 499 22.45 18.06 -9.49
N VAL A 500 21.24 18.55 -9.22
CA VAL A 500 21.07 19.87 -8.62
C VAL A 500 21.42 19.91 -7.13
N HIS A 501 21.14 18.85 -6.37
CA HIS A 501 21.54 18.80 -4.94
C HIS A 501 23.05 18.75 -4.75
N GLU A 502 23.73 18.00 -5.61
CA GLU A 502 25.19 17.95 -5.69
C GLU A 502 25.78 19.26 -6.24
N GLY A 503 24.97 20.24 -6.64
CA GLY A 503 25.48 21.48 -7.23
C GLY A 503 26.23 21.24 -8.55
N LEU A 504 25.94 20.15 -9.26
CA LEU A 504 26.44 19.92 -10.60
C LEU A 504 25.90 20.98 -11.56
N ASN A 505 26.71 21.37 -12.54
CA ASN A 505 26.30 22.33 -13.53
C ASN A 505 25.37 21.69 -14.57
N VAL A 506 24.07 21.70 -14.29
CA VAL A 506 23.02 21.21 -15.20
C VAL A 506 22.58 22.30 -16.19
N ILE A 507 22.67 22.05 -17.50
CA ILE A 507 22.22 22.95 -18.57
C ILE A 507 21.11 22.29 -19.39
N GLU A 508 20.07 23.04 -19.75
CA GLU A 508 18.98 22.58 -20.59
C GLU A 508 19.07 23.16 -22.00
N VAL A 509 19.07 22.31 -23.02
CA VAL A 509 19.09 22.70 -24.44
C VAL A 509 17.72 22.39 -25.05
N PRO A 510 17.03 23.36 -25.68
CA PRO A 510 15.74 23.10 -26.33
C PRO A 510 15.85 22.04 -27.44
N ILE A 511 14.92 21.07 -27.43
CA ILE A 511 14.76 20.06 -28.47
C ILE A 511 13.28 19.99 -28.93
N PRO A 512 13.00 19.71 -30.22
CA PRO A 512 11.65 19.43 -30.68
C PRO A 512 11.16 18.09 -30.11
N TYR A 513 9.84 17.96 -29.93
CA TYR A 513 9.22 16.74 -29.42
C TYR A 513 8.06 16.31 -30.32
N HIS A 514 8.22 15.17 -30.96
CA HIS A 514 7.18 14.52 -31.75
C HIS A 514 6.55 13.37 -30.95
N GLU A 515 5.28 13.10 -31.22
CA GLU A 515 4.62 11.93 -30.63
C GLU A 515 5.17 10.66 -31.29
N ARG A 516 5.62 9.72 -30.45
CA ARG A 516 6.18 8.42 -30.86
C ARG A 516 5.22 7.61 -31.76
N SER A 517 5.76 6.77 -32.63
CA SER A 517 5.03 5.66 -33.25
C SER A 517 4.83 4.53 -32.20
N GLY A 518 3.59 4.08 -31.98
CA GLY A 518 3.24 2.94 -31.10
C GLY A 518 2.70 3.26 -29.69
N ARG A 519 2.24 2.24 -28.93
CA ARG A 519 1.49 2.37 -27.65
C ARG A 519 2.34 2.63 -26.39
N SER A 520 2.10 3.75 -25.69
CA SER A 520 2.82 4.15 -24.47
C SER A 520 2.92 3.05 -23.42
N LYS A 521 4.14 2.64 -23.07
CA LYS A 521 4.43 1.69 -21.97
C LYS A 521 4.32 2.35 -20.58
N LEU A 522 4.22 3.68 -20.51
CA LEU A 522 4.08 4.46 -19.27
C LEU A 522 2.64 4.41 -18.72
N ARG A 523 2.47 3.93 -17.49
CA ARG A 523 1.21 3.91 -16.73
C ARG A 523 1.10 5.16 -15.87
N VAL A 524 0.42 6.19 -16.39
CA VAL A 524 0.36 7.56 -15.83
C VAL A 524 0.24 7.62 -14.30
N VAL A 525 -0.67 6.87 -13.69
CA VAL A 525 -0.92 6.92 -12.24
C VAL A 525 0.16 6.18 -11.44
N GLN A 526 0.54 4.97 -11.86
CA GLN A 526 1.53 4.17 -11.13
C GLN A 526 2.94 4.76 -11.25
N ASP A 527 3.33 5.15 -12.46
CA ASP A 527 4.64 5.77 -12.68
C ASP A 527 4.67 7.19 -12.10
N GLY A 528 3.57 7.95 -12.19
CA GLY A 528 3.46 9.27 -11.57
C GLY A 528 3.62 9.24 -10.04
N THR A 529 2.99 8.27 -9.36
CA THR A 529 3.15 8.10 -7.90
C THR A 529 4.56 7.64 -7.53
N ARG A 530 5.18 6.76 -8.33
CA ARG A 530 6.59 6.37 -8.18
C ARG A 530 7.53 7.57 -8.33
N PHE A 531 7.29 8.45 -9.31
CA PHE A 531 8.07 9.67 -9.53
C PHE A 531 7.95 10.62 -8.35
N LEU A 532 6.72 10.91 -7.90
CA LEU A 532 6.48 11.74 -6.71
C LEU A 532 7.24 11.20 -5.50
N LYS A 533 7.05 9.92 -5.18
CA LYS A 533 7.68 9.29 -4.03
C LYS A 533 9.20 9.41 -4.11
N THR A 534 9.78 9.17 -5.29
CA THR A 534 11.24 9.21 -5.42
C THR A 534 11.78 10.63 -5.34
N ILE A 535 11.14 11.62 -5.99
CA ILE A 535 11.57 13.02 -5.91
C ILE A 535 11.46 13.53 -4.46
N VAL A 536 10.35 13.26 -3.78
CA VAL A 536 10.15 13.66 -2.38
C VAL A 536 11.16 12.99 -1.45
N TRP A 537 11.40 11.69 -1.61
CA TRP A 537 12.33 10.97 -0.73
C TRP A 537 13.79 11.40 -0.96
N THR A 538 14.21 11.52 -2.22
CA THR A 538 15.52 12.09 -2.55
C THR A 538 15.64 13.50 -1.96
N ALA A 539 14.61 14.34 -2.07
CA ALA A 539 14.65 15.67 -1.46
C ALA A 539 14.73 15.67 0.06
N LEU A 540 14.08 14.73 0.74
CA LEU A 540 14.20 14.53 2.18
C LEU A 540 15.60 14.00 2.58
N GLU A 541 16.28 13.25 1.72
CA GLU A 541 17.65 12.78 1.94
C GLU A 541 18.67 13.93 1.90
N TYR A 542 18.49 14.91 1.00
CA TYR A 542 19.47 15.99 0.82
C TYR A 542 19.09 17.32 1.52
N ASN A 543 17.82 17.72 1.52
CA ASN A 543 17.38 19.00 2.10
C ASN A 543 15.96 18.94 2.73
N PRO A 544 15.79 18.14 3.79
CA PRO A 544 14.48 17.86 4.40
C PRO A 544 13.75 19.12 4.91
N VAL A 545 14.47 20.15 5.38
CA VAL A 545 13.85 21.39 5.86
C VAL A 545 13.05 22.11 4.79
N ARG A 546 13.35 21.97 3.50
CA ARG A 546 12.54 22.64 2.46
C ARG A 546 11.14 22.07 2.36
N ILE A 547 11.01 20.76 2.46
CA ILE A 547 9.72 20.08 2.39
C ILE A 547 9.01 20.23 3.74
N LEU A 548 9.64 19.74 4.81
CA LEU A 548 9.05 19.72 6.14
C LEU A 548 8.83 21.14 6.68
N GLY A 549 9.78 22.04 6.45
CA GLY A 549 9.65 23.44 6.87
C GLY A 549 8.54 24.18 6.16
N THR A 550 8.27 23.91 4.88
CA THR A 550 7.13 24.53 4.16
C THR A 550 5.80 24.08 4.73
N PHE A 551 5.62 22.78 4.97
CA PHE A 551 4.41 22.29 5.61
C PHE A 551 4.26 22.79 7.05
N GLY A 552 5.38 22.89 7.78
CA GLY A 552 5.42 23.49 9.11
C GLY A 552 4.95 24.95 9.09
N LEU A 553 5.50 25.78 8.19
CA LEU A 553 5.14 27.18 8.03
C LEU A 553 3.70 27.38 7.55
N LEU A 554 3.19 26.52 6.66
CA LEU A 554 1.78 26.55 6.23
C LEU A 554 0.84 26.26 7.40
N GLY A 555 1.13 25.22 8.20
CA GLY A 555 0.37 24.90 9.40
C GLY A 555 0.36 26.05 10.41
N LEU A 556 1.53 26.67 10.63
CA LEU A 556 1.68 27.85 11.49
C LEU A 556 0.93 29.06 10.95
N GLY A 557 0.95 29.29 9.63
CA GLY A 557 0.22 30.37 8.98
C GLY A 557 -1.30 30.23 9.17
N ILE A 558 -1.84 29.03 8.96
CA ILE A 558 -3.26 28.73 9.17
C ILE A 558 -3.62 28.91 10.65
N ALA A 559 -2.83 28.35 11.58
CA ALA A 559 -3.05 28.51 13.01
C ALA A 559 -3.00 29.99 13.45
N GLY A 560 -2.07 30.76 12.90
CA GLY A 560 -1.96 32.20 13.12
C GLY A 560 -3.18 32.98 12.63
N LEU A 561 -3.68 32.68 11.42
CA LEU A 561 -4.89 33.30 10.89
C LEU A 561 -6.13 33.00 11.75
N VAL A 562 -6.28 31.76 12.20
CA VAL A 562 -7.36 31.39 13.15
C VAL A 562 -7.18 32.12 14.47
N GLY A 563 -5.96 32.18 15.01
CA GLY A 563 -5.65 32.92 16.24
C GLY A 563 -5.99 34.40 16.16
N VAL A 564 -5.59 35.08 15.09
CA VAL A 564 -5.93 36.51 14.84
C VAL A 564 -7.44 36.69 14.74
N SER A 565 -8.13 35.79 14.04
CA SER A 565 -9.59 35.83 13.89
C SER A 565 -10.30 35.66 15.24
N LEU A 566 -9.80 34.77 16.10
CA LEU A 566 -10.34 34.57 17.45
C LEU A 566 -10.13 35.79 18.35
N VAL A 567 -8.95 36.42 18.27
CA VAL A 567 -8.69 37.67 19.00
C VAL A 567 -9.64 38.77 18.52
N ALA A 568 -9.83 38.91 17.20
CA ALA A 568 -10.76 39.88 16.63
C ALA A 568 -12.21 39.65 17.10
N LEU A 569 -12.69 38.40 17.07
CA LEU A 569 -14.02 38.03 17.58
C LEU A 569 -14.15 38.35 19.08
N ARG A 570 -13.10 38.12 19.86
CA ARG A 570 -13.11 38.43 21.30
C ARG A 570 -13.17 39.94 21.55
N LEU A 571 -12.44 40.74 20.76
CA LEU A 571 -12.48 42.21 20.83
C LEU A 571 -13.86 42.78 20.42
N GLN A 572 -14.62 42.05 19.60
CA GLN A 572 -16.01 42.38 19.23
C GLN A 572 -17.04 41.98 20.31
N GLY A 573 -16.59 41.40 21.43
CA GLY A 573 -17.46 41.02 22.55
C GLY A 573 -18.03 39.60 22.47
N VAL A 574 -17.60 38.76 21.51
CA VAL A 574 -18.06 37.37 21.43
C VAL A 574 -17.44 36.54 22.57
N THR A 575 -18.29 36.00 23.44
CA THR A 575 -17.85 35.24 24.61
C THR A 575 -18.04 33.72 24.50
N GLU A 576 -18.88 33.27 23.59
CA GLU A 576 -19.21 31.86 23.37
C GLU A 576 -18.90 31.42 21.94
N LEU A 577 -18.50 30.17 21.77
CA LEU A 577 -18.22 29.57 20.46
C LEU A 577 -19.23 28.46 20.15
N GLY A 578 -19.82 28.52 18.96
CA GLY A 578 -20.55 27.38 18.40
C GLY A 578 -19.63 26.21 18.02
N PRO A 579 -20.19 25.09 17.56
CA PRO A 579 -19.44 23.87 17.23
C PRO A 579 -18.28 24.09 16.24
N TRP A 580 -18.50 24.91 15.21
CA TRP A 580 -17.46 25.27 14.23
C TRP A 580 -16.33 26.11 14.83
N GLY A 581 -16.65 27.00 15.77
CA GLY A 581 -15.68 27.80 16.49
C GLY A 581 -14.80 26.92 17.38
N ALA A 582 -15.42 26.04 18.17
CA ALA A 582 -14.71 25.07 19.01
C ALA A 582 -13.78 24.15 18.20
N PHE A 583 -14.25 23.63 17.06
CA PHE A 583 -13.43 22.84 16.15
C PHE A 583 -12.25 23.64 15.58
N SER A 584 -12.48 24.88 15.14
CA SER A 584 -11.44 25.74 14.56
C SER A 584 -10.32 26.05 15.57
N VAL A 585 -10.70 26.28 16.83
CA VAL A 585 -9.78 26.48 17.95
C VAL A 585 -8.91 25.24 18.19
N PHE A 586 -9.54 24.06 18.28
CA PHE A 586 -8.83 22.80 18.43
C PHE A 586 -7.88 22.54 17.24
N ALA A 587 -8.37 22.74 16.01
CA ALA A 587 -7.57 22.59 14.79
C ALA A 587 -6.37 23.55 14.78
N ALA A 588 -6.55 24.81 15.19
CA ALA A 588 -5.45 25.77 15.27
C ALA A 588 -4.38 25.36 16.29
N LEU A 589 -4.77 24.85 17.46
CA LEU A 589 -3.83 24.31 18.44
C LEU A 589 -3.02 23.14 17.87
N VAL A 590 -3.70 22.18 17.25
CA VAL A 590 -3.06 21.01 16.61
C VAL A 590 -2.12 21.45 15.49
N LEU A 591 -2.56 22.35 14.61
CA LEU A 591 -1.77 22.86 13.49
C LEU A 591 -0.55 23.68 13.95
N ALA A 592 -0.67 24.44 15.04
CA ALA A 592 0.45 25.18 15.59
C ALA A 592 1.52 24.24 16.18
N VAL A 593 1.13 23.28 17.02
CA VAL A 593 2.06 22.31 17.62
C VAL A 593 2.68 21.42 16.55
N ALA A 594 1.88 20.86 15.64
CA ALA A 594 2.36 20.04 14.54
C ALA A 594 3.23 20.86 13.57
N GLY A 595 2.88 22.12 13.33
CA GLY A 595 3.62 23.04 12.48
C GLY A 595 5.02 23.33 13.01
N VAL A 596 5.14 23.71 14.28
CA VAL A 596 6.44 23.90 14.96
C VAL A 596 7.25 22.59 14.95
N SER A 597 6.61 21.47 15.30
CA SER A 597 7.28 20.17 15.37
C SER A 597 7.84 19.74 14.01
N THR A 598 7.07 19.90 12.94
CA THR A 598 7.48 19.55 11.58
C THR A 598 8.59 20.47 11.07
N PHE A 599 8.51 21.77 11.37
CA PHE A 599 9.55 22.73 11.02
C PHE A 599 10.87 22.43 11.73
N ALA A 600 10.83 22.21 13.05
CA ALA A 600 11.98 21.86 13.86
C ALA A 600 12.60 20.51 13.44
N LEU A 601 11.76 19.52 13.11
CA LEU A 601 12.19 18.24 12.57
C LEU A 601 12.95 18.40 11.25
N GLY A 602 12.45 19.25 10.35
CA GLY A 602 13.11 19.59 9.10
C GLY A 602 14.52 20.14 9.30
N ILE A 603 14.69 21.11 10.21
CA ILE A 603 16.01 21.68 10.52
C ILE A 603 16.92 20.63 11.16
N THR A 604 16.40 19.85 12.10
CA THR A 604 17.16 18.78 12.77
C THR A 604 17.71 17.77 11.76
N PHE A 605 16.88 17.33 10.81
CA PHE A 605 17.34 16.43 9.76
C PHE A 605 18.38 17.06 8.86
N ASN A 606 18.33 18.37 8.58
CA ASN A 606 19.41 19.04 7.85
C ASN A 606 20.75 18.97 8.60
N TYR A 607 20.76 19.08 9.93
CA TYR A 607 21.98 18.86 10.72
C TYR A 607 22.46 17.41 10.65
N LEU A 608 21.53 16.45 10.70
CA LEU A 608 21.85 15.02 10.58
C LEU A 608 22.41 14.66 9.20
N THR A 609 21.82 15.17 8.12
CA THR A 609 22.31 14.92 6.76
C THR A 609 23.70 15.52 6.56
N GLY A 610 23.95 16.70 7.14
CA GLY A 610 25.27 17.32 7.24
C GLY A 610 26.34 16.43 7.87
N LEU A 611 26.01 15.91 9.05
CA LEU A 611 26.89 15.03 9.81
C LEU A 611 27.27 13.77 9.02
N LEU A 612 26.31 13.21 8.26
CA LEU A 612 26.51 11.96 7.51
C LEU A 612 27.19 12.16 6.14
N HIS A 613 27.06 13.33 5.52
CA HIS A 613 27.59 13.59 4.18
C HIS A 613 28.89 14.42 4.18
N HIS A 614 29.48 14.71 5.35
CA HIS A 614 30.76 15.42 5.52
C HIS A 614 30.90 16.67 4.62
N GLY A 615 29.81 17.42 4.46
CA GLY A 615 29.74 18.63 3.65
C GLY A 615 29.14 19.78 4.46
N PRO A 616 29.48 21.05 4.13
CA PRO A 616 28.88 22.20 4.80
C PRO A 616 27.37 22.15 4.60
N VAL A 617 26.60 22.07 5.69
CA VAL A 617 25.14 22.05 5.63
C VAL A 617 24.66 23.37 5.03
N PRO A 618 24.07 23.38 3.83
CA PRO A 618 23.45 24.58 3.33
C PRO A 618 22.11 24.75 4.06
N LEU A 619 22.16 25.28 5.29
CA LEU A 619 20.97 25.84 5.93
C LEU A 619 20.38 26.87 4.96
N PRO A 620 19.04 26.98 4.85
CA PRO A 620 18.44 28.04 4.07
C PRO A 620 18.87 29.39 4.64
N ARG A 621 19.85 30.05 3.99
CA ARG A 621 20.39 31.39 4.28
C ARG A 621 19.34 32.51 4.44
N HIS A 622 18.05 32.23 4.29
CA HIS A 622 16.99 33.23 4.17
C HIS A 622 16.05 33.35 5.38
N ILE A 623 16.08 32.44 6.36
CA ILE A 623 15.31 32.63 7.61
C ILE A 623 16.27 32.99 8.74
N THR A 624 16.78 34.22 8.67
CA THR A 624 17.60 34.82 9.72
C THR A 624 16.78 35.86 10.46
N VAL A 625 16.78 35.80 11.78
CA VAL A 625 16.22 36.85 12.65
C VAL A 625 17.42 37.46 13.39
N PHE A 626 17.49 38.80 13.51
CA PHE A 626 18.64 39.50 14.13
C PHE A 626 20.02 39.06 13.60
N GLY A 627 20.13 38.74 12.31
CA GLY A 627 21.40 38.33 11.68
C GLY A 627 21.89 36.92 12.04
N ARG A 628 21.14 36.14 12.82
CA ARG A 628 21.45 34.73 13.15
C ARG A 628 20.39 33.79 12.56
N PRO A 629 20.76 32.53 12.23
CA PRO A 629 19.78 31.52 11.85
C PRO A 629 18.69 31.37 12.93
N ILE A 630 17.43 31.23 12.51
CA ILE A 630 16.28 31.23 13.44
C ILE A 630 16.36 30.13 14.50
N ASP A 631 16.98 29.00 14.20
CA ASP A 631 17.19 27.88 15.11
C ASP A 631 18.11 28.24 16.29
N HIS A 632 19.03 29.19 16.14
CA HIS A 632 19.85 29.68 17.26
C HIS A 632 19.01 30.42 18.31
N GLN A 633 17.83 30.92 17.92
CA GLN A 633 16.93 31.67 18.79
C GLN A 633 15.93 30.79 19.53
N PHE A 634 15.76 29.53 19.10
CA PHE A 634 14.76 28.62 19.66
C PHE A 634 14.89 28.41 21.17
N GLY A 635 16.11 28.45 21.73
CA GLY A 635 16.34 28.26 23.16
C GLY A 635 15.66 29.31 24.02
N TRP A 636 16.04 30.58 23.87
CA TRP A 636 15.46 31.66 24.68
C TRP A 636 14.01 31.94 24.32
N LEU A 637 13.63 31.86 23.03
CA LEU A 637 12.25 32.04 22.58
C LEU A 637 11.36 30.95 23.18
N GLY A 638 11.81 29.69 23.14
CA GLY A 638 11.13 28.56 23.74
C GLY A 638 10.94 28.73 25.24
N ALA A 639 11.99 29.17 25.96
CA ALA A 639 11.91 29.43 27.40
C ALA A 639 10.91 30.55 27.75
N VAL A 640 10.93 31.67 27.03
CA VAL A 640 9.98 32.78 27.25
C VAL A 640 8.54 32.36 26.98
N ILE A 641 8.28 31.67 25.86
CA ILE A 641 6.94 31.20 25.50
C ILE A 641 6.46 30.17 26.53
N PHE A 642 7.32 29.23 26.95
CA PHE A 642 7.00 28.24 27.97
C PHE A 642 6.62 28.89 29.31
N LEU A 643 7.44 29.81 29.81
CA LEU A 643 7.17 30.53 31.05
C LEU A 643 5.90 31.37 30.96
N GLY A 644 5.64 32.00 29.81
CA GLY A 644 4.39 32.72 29.55
C GLY A 644 3.18 31.79 29.58
N GLY A 645 3.27 30.60 28.98
CA GLY A 645 2.24 29.56 29.03
C GLY A 645 1.93 29.09 30.45
N VAL A 646 2.96 28.72 31.22
CA VAL A 646 2.82 28.31 32.62
C VAL A 646 2.23 29.42 33.48
N SER A 647 2.69 30.66 33.30
CA SER A 647 2.16 31.82 34.03
C SER A 647 0.68 32.05 33.72
N LEU A 648 0.27 31.89 32.46
CA LEU A 648 -1.13 31.99 32.05
C LEU A 648 -1.96 30.85 32.66
N ALA A 649 -1.44 29.62 32.72
CA ALA A 649 -2.09 28.48 33.38
C ALA A 649 -2.33 28.75 34.88
N VAL A 650 -1.30 29.19 35.59
CA VAL A 650 -1.35 29.51 37.02
C VAL A 650 -2.34 30.65 37.28
N THR A 651 -2.32 31.69 36.42
CA THR A 651 -3.27 32.81 36.52
C THR A 651 -4.70 32.34 36.28
N SER A 652 -4.95 31.51 35.26
CA SER A 652 -6.28 30.93 35.03
C SER A 652 -6.75 30.06 36.19
N LEU A 653 -5.87 29.27 36.79
CA LEU A 653 -6.20 28.47 37.98
C LEU A 653 -6.54 29.37 39.18
N ALA A 654 -5.75 30.41 39.45
CA ALA A 654 -6.01 31.35 40.53
C ALA A 654 -7.36 32.06 40.36
N LEU A 655 -7.68 32.51 39.14
CA LEU A 655 -8.97 33.14 38.84
C LEU A 655 -10.13 32.15 38.99
N ALA A 656 -9.97 30.90 38.55
CA ALA A 656 -10.98 29.85 38.74
C ALA A 656 -11.25 29.58 40.22
N LEU A 657 -10.20 29.52 41.05
CA LEU A 657 -10.33 29.36 42.51
C LEU A 657 -10.99 30.58 43.18
N GLN A 658 -10.90 31.77 42.57
CA GLN A 658 -11.61 32.99 42.99
C GLN A 658 -13.07 33.06 42.48
N GLY A 659 -13.58 31.99 41.87
CA GLY A 659 -14.98 31.88 41.44
C GLY A 659 -15.26 32.30 39.99
N TRP A 660 -14.22 32.49 39.16
CA TRP A 660 -14.44 32.76 37.73
C TRP A 660 -14.91 31.51 36.99
N GLU A 661 -15.94 31.67 36.17
CA GLU A 661 -16.45 30.59 35.34
C GLU A 661 -15.45 30.16 34.26
N ILE A 662 -15.41 28.85 34.00
CA ILE A 662 -14.57 28.24 32.93
C ILE A 662 -14.92 28.80 31.55
N SER A 663 -16.18 29.20 31.33
CA SER A 663 -16.67 29.88 30.11
C SER A 663 -15.91 31.18 29.79
N ARG A 664 -15.27 31.81 30.78
CA ARG A 664 -14.45 33.02 30.61
C ARG A 664 -12.97 32.70 30.45
N LEU A 665 -12.53 31.58 31.00
CA LEU A 665 -11.12 31.18 31.12
C LEU A 665 -10.66 30.21 30.03
N TRP A 666 -11.56 29.57 29.28
CA TRP A 666 -11.21 28.52 28.31
C TRP A 666 -10.16 28.98 27.27
N LEU A 667 -10.23 30.23 26.81
CA LEU A 667 -9.26 30.77 25.84
C LEU A 667 -7.87 30.92 26.46
N TRP A 668 -7.81 31.29 27.74
CA TRP A 668 -6.56 31.45 28.48
C TRP A 668 -5.93 30.09 28.77
N LEU A 669 -6.74 29.10 29.16
CA LEU A 669 -6.31 27.72 29.35
C LEU A 669 -5.79 27.10 28.06
N LEU A 670 -6.47 27.34 26.94
CA LEU A 670 -6.02 26.89 25.62
C LEU A 670 -4.73 27.58 25.19
N GLY A 671 -4.65 28.91 25.31
CA GLY A 671 -3.44 29.67 25.01
C GLY A 671 -2.26 29.22 25.87
N SER A 672 -2.51 28.94 27.14
CA SER A 672 -1.55 28.38 28.08
C SER A 672 -1.03 27.03 27.61
N ALA A 673 -1.94 26.10 27.25
CA ALA A 673 -1.56 24.78 26.75
C ALA A 673 -0.72 24.90 25.46
N LEU A 674 -1.15 25.74 24.51
CA LEU A 674 -0.43 25.98 23.27
C LEU A 674 0.99 26.52 23.53
N PHE A 675 1.12 27.59 24.32
CA PHE A 675 2.42 28.20 24.62
C PHE A 675 3.32 27.26 25.41
N THR A 676 2.79 26.53 26.38
CA THR A 676 3.59 25.56 27.14
C THR A 676 4.15 24.47 26.22
N LEU A 677 3.30 23.88 25.36
CA LEU A 677 3.73 22.82 24.43
C LEU A 677 4.72 23.33 23.37
N VAL A 678 4.42 24.47 22.74
CA VAL A 678 5.29 25.06 21.71
C VAL A 678 6.62 25.52 22.31
N GLY A 679 6.60 26.18 23.47
CA GLY A 679 7.80 26.67 24.15
C GLY A 679 8.73 25.52 24.54
N LEU A 680 8.18 24.45 25.14
CA LEU A 680 8.93 23.24 25.46
C LEU A 680 9.51 22.59 24.21
N GLN A 681 8.73 22.47 23.14
CA GLN A 681 9.18 21.86 21.89
C GLN A 681 10.33 22.63 21.24
N LEU A 682 10.25 23.97 21.20
CA LEU A 682 11.32 24.82 20.68
C LEU A 682 12.59 24.66 21.50
N PHE A 683 12.48 24.63 22.83
CA PHE A 683 13.64 24.44 23.72
C PHE A 683 14.30 23.08 23.52
N ILE A 684 13.52 21.99 23.48
CA ILE A 684 14.04 20.64 23.21
C ILE A 684 14.74 20.58 21.84
N SER A 685 14.10 21.13 20.82
CA SER A 685 14.65 21.17 19.46
C SER A 685 15.95 21.97 19.40
N TRP A 686 16.03 23.08 20.13
CA TRP A 686 17.25 23.87 20.25
C TRP A 686 18.39 23.06 20.87
N VAL A 687 18.16 22.39 22.01
CA VAL A 687 19.17 21.55 22.66
C VAL A 687 19.68 20.49 21.69
N LEU A 688 18.77 19.80 21.00
CA LEU A 688 19.12 18.77 20.02
C LEU A 688 19.99 19.33 18.89
N MET A 689 19.60 20.47 18.30
CA MET A 689 20.37 21.11 17.23
C MET A 689 21.75 21.59 17.71
N ARG A 690 21.86 22.17 18.92
CA ARG A 690 23.15 22.59 19.50
C ARG A 690 24.10 21.41 19.70
N VAL A 691 23.58 20.27 20.16
CA VAL A 691 24.37 19.05 20.33
C VAL A 691 24.85 18.55 18.96
N MET A 692 23.96 18.48 17.97
CA MET A 692 24.32 18.04 16.62
C MET A 692 25.36 18.95 15.94
N GLU A 693 25.20 20.27 16.07
CA GLU A 693 26.18 21.25 15.57
C GLU A 693 27.53 21.08 16.24
N ALA A 694 27.55 20.95 17.57
CA ALA A 694 28.80 20.72 18.32
C ALA A 694 29.51 19.42 17.91
N LEU A 695 28.75 18.36 17.65
CA LEU A 695 29.29 17.07 17.14
C LEU A 695 29.84 17.20 15.72
N ASN A 696 29.15 17.93 14.85
CA ASN A 696 29.57 18.15 13.45
C ASN A 696 30.83 19.01 13.34
N ASP A 697 31.00 19.99 14.22
CA ASP A 697 32.15 20.91 14.23
C ASP A 697 33.38 20.33 14.94
N ARG A 698 33.23 19.23 15.68
CA ARG A 698 34.32 18.63 16.46
C ARG A 698 35.49 18.14 15.58
N PRO A 699 35.29 17.41 14.47
CA PRO A 699 36.40 16.96 13.61
C PRO A 699 37.18 18.13 13.02
N VAL A 700 36.46 19.17 12.57
CA VAL A 700 37.08 20.39 12.01
C VAL A 700 37.95 21.09 13.06
N ARG A 701 37.41 21.29 14.27
CA ARG A 701 38.16 21.90 15.37
C ARG A 701 39.38 21.09 15.79
N VAL A 702 39.26 19.76 15.86
CA VAL A 702 40.39 18.88 16.15
C VAL A 702 41.46 19.01 15.06
N THR A 703 41.08 19.02 13.79
CA THR A 703 42.02 19.18 12.67
C THR A 703 42.70 20.55 12.69
N ASP A 704 41.96 21.64 12.95
CA ASP A 704 42.51 22.99 13.03
C ASP A 704 43.44 23.16 14.25
N GLU A 705 43.05 22.65 15.42
CA GLU A 705 43.90 22.65 16.61
C GLU A 705 45.15 21.78 16.42
N MET A 706 45.02 20.58 15.84
CA MET A 706 46.17 19.73 15.54
C MET A 706 47.09 20.36 14.50
N ARG A 707 46.55 21.07 13.49
CA ARG A 707 47.35 21.83 12.53
C ARG A 707 48.12 22.97 13.18
N LEU A 708 47.46 23.73 14.05
CA LEU A 708 48.08 24.84 14.78
C LEU A 708 49.14 24.37 15.77
N GLN A 709 48.95 23.20 16.38
CA GLN A 709 49.81 22.69 17.45
C GLN A 709 50.95 21.79 16.95
N PHE A 710 50.77 21.08 15.83
CA PHE A 710 51.73 20.06 15.35
C PHE A 710 52.20 20.23 13.89
N GLY A 711 51.78 21.27 13.15
CA GLY A 711 52.12 21.45 11.72
C GLY A 711 51.16 20.70 10.79
N GLU A 712 51.53 20.37 9.54
CA GLU A 712 50.63 19.70 8.58
C GLU A 712 50.14 18.32 9.08
N TYR A 713 49.04 18.33 9.83
CA TYR A 713 48.28 17.14 10.15
C TYR A 713 47.44 16.76 8.91
N ARG A 714 47.86 15.70 8.22
CA ARG A 714 47.01 14.97 7.28
C ARG A 714 46.16 13.99 8.08
N GLU A 715 44.84 14.08 7.95
CA GLU A 715 43.94 13.07 8.48
C GLU A 715 44.41 11.67 8.06
N PRO A 716 44.38 10.66 8.95
CA PRO A 716 44.27 9.29 8.49
C PRO A 716 42.96 9.18 7.72
N SER A 717 43.03 8.83 6.43
CA SER A 717 41.83 8.65 5.62
C SER A 717 40.90 7.66 6.33
N LEU A 718 39.63 8.07 6.54
CA LEU A 718 38.56 7.22 7.07
C LEU A 718 38.32 5.94 6.22
N GLU A 719 39.02 5.78 5.09
CA GLU A 719 39.12 4.54 4.34
C GLU A 719 39.71 3.38 5.17
N ALA A 720 40.57 3.65 6.17
CA ALA A 720 41.15 2.61 7.01
C ALA A 720 40.15 1.98 8.02
N SER A 721 38.99 2.62 8.27
CA SER A 721 37.94 2.08 9.15
C SER A 721 36.82 1.34 8.40
N ARG A 722 37.00 1.07 7.11
CA ARG A 722 36.07 0.29 6.26
C ARG A 722 36.74 -0.93 5.62
N GLN A 723 37.61 -1.62 6.36
CA GLN A 723 37.99 -3.01 6.05
C GLN A 723 37.17 -3.97 6.88
#